data_AF-A0A925YNY6-F1
#
_entry.id   AF-A0A925YNY6-F1
#
_cell.length_a   1.000
_cell.length_b   1.000
_cell.length_c   1.000
_cell.angle_alpha   90.00
_cell.angle_beta   90.00
_cell.angle_gamma   90.00
#
_symmetry.space_group_name_H-M   'P 1'
#
loop_
_entity.id
_entity.type
_entity.pdbx_description
1 polymer ?
#
loop_
_entity_poly.entity_id
_entity_poly.type
_entity_poly.pdbx_seq_one_letter_code
_entity_poly.pdbx_strand_id
1 'polypeptide(L)'
;MNAQNNPSLNVNFITSKDDQKRQHNKFGTLSSFPGLAFNPETTGANILAEAMVQRHVADERDLEAFVPDTDIADAPPPPGIPDLSEVAAGEDDNEWINYERVIDLPDFLPSWFFDVGCKRASAVCKIEVTGVDYKGRSGTWYGTGFLIGSNILLTNHHILNSREVAKNAICIFNYQTDSYGKVLPTDTYMLQPDKLFITSQASGGLDFTACLIESAATQKYGYVPIFRHAFGIKNDDCANIVQHPDGQHKAIVVQKNEVYSQTDITVLYTSDTMPGSSGAFVCNNAWKLVALHHASRKIREADLPTNKKAVYLNEGIKMAAIATYLEGLSDRDENYGAARKVLDTFNGVDSAMGYFGSLGRQNSVAGAGDLELVTTSYKGEEKDIDICFWNIEWFNKHYKQKIKDVAWEISVQNLDIWVLSESSPQAADALVVYLKKHYNLDFATLASEPDALSSKQTTTVLWNTKTVDIEKIDWPERVERWLQLDSSNFSNLQELQDELELEKVDGKIFDRYPGLFKVTARLRENAGVKPFDFMLIPLHLKAMAEGSKRRRFACRILAEAMKHCLEHEDFDADWVLGGDLNATIVSGDLEELTGGGLVAMSASDAEEQAFSYLKRPFRSLIDHVYLSPSLTDRTDKDGFMILARERDTTRDGNSNGDYLTISDHRPIMIRLSINNELDTEKGETQGNDDHVIEDILGVVGDKFIKSIPGVKGGSKTKGNDISEISLSKEEALQLLEENKKRVYFNEEEDKVAKRAYYGKMPGALNAKQLFNHFQGLVKETHTSLLSYKPAVYVYPWVDLQQDLTLVNLYSGEATEPESLIEADFEIDEQDLESRGMYNCEHVVPQSWFSKSNPQRGDLHHLFACTPGCNSFRGNIPYKEFPDWEEKVMDNCGNREGDGFEPKRAKGVVARATLYFMLRYPEVQVPYKGVSLNDLLAWNLEEPPTIYEFHRNAAIQELQGNRNPFIDFTKLATKLDFGR
;
A
#
# COMPACT_ATOMS: atom_id res chain seq x y z
N MET A 1 46.73 -18.15 -57.13
CA MET A 1 47.84 -18.81 -56.40
C MET A 1 47.33 -19.02 -54.97
N ASN A 2 47.15 -20.23 -54.41
CA ASN A 2 47.70 -21.57 -54.71
C ASN A 2 49.24 -21.56 -54.83
N ALA A 3 50.04 -22.34 -54.10
CA ALA A 3 49.81 -23.35 -53.04
C ALA A 3 51.16 -23.53 -52.24
N GLN A 4 51.46 -24.54 -51.42
CA GLN A 4 50.82 -25.84 -51.17
C GLN A 4 51.21 -26.49 -49.81
N ASN A 5 50.32 -27.37 -49.34
CA ASN A 5 50.41 -28.45 -48.35
C ASN A 5 51.74 -29.24 -48.25
N ASN A 6 51.86 -30.01 -47.15
CA ASN A 6 52.62 -31.28 -47.09
C ASN A 6 51.79 -32.34 -46.30
N PRO A 7 51.75 -33.66 -46.63
CA PRO A 7 50.60 -34.51 -46.26
C PRO A 7 50.86 -35.87 -45.54
N SER A 8 49.81 -36.38 -44.87
CA SER A 8 49.30 -37.79 -44.73
C SER A 8 50.22 -38.96 -44.28
N LEU A 9 49.76 -40.11 -43.73
CA LEU A 9 48.44 -40.81 -43.56
C LEU A 9 48.26 -41.27 -42.06
N ASN A 10 47.45 -42.26 -41.56
CA ASN A 10 46.51 -43.27 -42.10
C ASN A 10 45.54 -43.88 -41.02
N VAL A 11 44.49 -44.62 -41.44
CA VAL A 11 43.92 -45.94 -40.97
C VAL A 11 44.27 -46.48 -39.54
N ASN A 12 43.43 -47.12 -38.68
CA ASN A 12 42.00 -47.56 -38.56
C ASN A 12 41.80 -48.26 -37.15
N PHE A 13 40.68 -48.82 -36.60
CA PHE A 13 39.22 -48.96 -36.90
C PHE A 13 38.39 -49.45 -35.65
N ILE A 14 37.13 -48.98 -35.50
CA ILE A 14 35.83 -49.68 -35.24
C ILE A 14 35.57 -50.62 -34.01
N THR A 15 34.38 -50.42 -33.36
CA THR A 15 33.57 -51.29 -32.43
C THR A 15 34.07 -51.63 -31.00
N SER A 16 33.22 -51.88 -29.97
CA SER A 16 31.81 -51.50 -29.67
C SER A 16 31.34 -51.87 -28.23
N LYS A 17 30.27 -51.19 -27.76
CA LYS A 17 29.13 -51.67 -26.90
C LYS A 17 29.25 -51.94 -25.37
N ASP A 18 28.16 -51.50 -24.71
CA ASP A 18 27.38 -52.10 -23.60
C ASP A 18 27.84 -52.13 -22.11
N ASP A 19 27.08 -51.35 -21.31
CA ASP A 19 26.32 -51.72 -20.08
C ASP A 19 26.83 -51.63 -18.60
N GLN A 20 25.95 -50.97 -17.81
CA GLN A 20 25.50 -51.26 -16.43
C GLN A 20 26.31 -50.94 -15.13
N LYS A 21 25.63 -50.09 -14.31
CA LYS A 21 25.25 -50.24 -12.87
C LYS A 21 25.97 -49.46 -11.76
N ARG A 22 25.12 -48.98 -10.83
CA ARG A 22 25.39 -48.33 -9.52
C ARG A 22 25.73 -49.36 -8.44
N GLN A 23 26.51 -48.96 -7.42
CA GLN A 23 26.46 -49.33 -5.97
C GLN A 23 27.80 -48.92 -5.28
N HIS A 24 27.96 -48.71 -3.97
CA HIS A 24 27.10 -48.23 -2.86
C HIS A 24 27.99 -47.93 -1.62
N ASN A 25 27.43 -47.27 -0.60
CA ASN A 25 28.03 -46.84 0.68
C ASN A 25 28.99 -47.83 1.41
N LYS A 26 29.91 -47.29 2.25
CA LYS A 26 30.00 -47.66 3.68
C LYS A 26 30.82 -46.72 4.60
N PHE A 27 30.55 -46.83 5.90
CA PHE A 27 31.08 -46.05 7.04
C PHE A 27 32.19 -46.77 7.84
N GLY A 28 32.91 -46.02 8.70
CA GLY A 28 33.62 -46.51 9.90
C GLY A 28 34.81 -45.59 10.27
N THR A 29 34.79 -44.69 11.26
CA THR A 29 34.62 -44.78 12.73
C THR A 29 35.73 -45.53 13.50
N LEU A 30 36.36 -44.83 14.46
CA LEU A 30 37.14 -45.37 15.59
C LEU A 30 37.28 -44.29 16.69
N SER A 31 37.65 -44.67 17.93
CA SER A 31 37.51 -43.81 19.13
C SER A 31 38.51 -44.18 20.26
N SER A 32 38.35 -43.59 21.47
CA SER A 32 39.15 -43.74 22.74
C SER A 32 40.47 -42.95 22.78
N PHE A 33 41.05 -42.48 23.90
CA PHE A 33 40.71 -42.14 25.32
C PHE A 33 42.03 -41.59 25.98
N PRO A 34 42.18 -41.27 27.30
CA PRO A 34 41.35 -40.48 28.23
C PRO A 34 42.12 -39.44 29.11
N GLY A 35 41.40 -38.46 29.68
CA GLY A 35 41.41 -38.16 31.14
C GLY A 35 42.50 -37.29 31.82
N LEU A 36 42.05 -36.21 32.47
CA LEU A 36 42.50 -35.74 33.80
C LEU A 36 41.36 -34.93 34.46
N ALA A 37 41.39 -34.69 35.78
CA ALA A 37 40.18 -34.42 36.58
C ALA A 37 40.25 -33.19 37.52
N PHE A 38 39.08 -32.68 37.91
CA PHE A 38 38.87 -31.75 39.04
C PHE A 38 37.58 -32.12 39.83
N ASN A 39 37.51 -31.65 41.08
CA ASN A 39 36.47 -31.96 42.08
C ASN A 39 35.61 -30.70 42.39
N PRO A 40 34.47 -30.75 43.13
CA PRO A 40 33.26 -30.09 42.64
C PRO A 40 32.51 -29.21 43.66
N GLU A 41 32.59 -27.88 43.51
CA GLU A 41 31.76 -26.92 44.26
C GLU A 41 31.24 -25.79 43.36
N THR A 42 30.13 -26.02 42.63
CA THR A 42 29.20 -24.98 42.07
C THR A 42 28.00 -25.63 41.35
N THR A 43 27.28 -26.55 42.00
CA THR A 43 26.05 -27.14 41.43
C THR A 43 24.88 -26.15 41.47
N GLY A 44 24.55 -25.55 40.33
CA GLY A 44 23.37 -24.68 40.20
C GLY A 44 23.12 -24.17 38.77
N ALA A 45 24.06 -23.40 38.21
CA ALA A 45 23.81 -22.59 37.01
C ALA A 45 23.94 -23.34 35.67
N ASN A 46 25.07 -24.04 35.43
CA ASN A 46 25.43 -24.48 34.07
C ASN A 46 24.50 -25.52 33.43
N ILE A 47 23.67 -26.23 34.20
CA ILE A 47 22.74 -27.23 33.68
C ILE A 47 21.61 -26.58 32.84
N LEU A 48 21.25 -25.32 33.12
CA LEU A 48 20.24 -24.60 32.33
C LEU A 48 20.79 -24.16 30.97
N ALA A 49 22.04 -23.66 30.91
CA ALA A 49 22.65 -23.17 29.68
C ALA A 49 22.80 -24.26 28.61
N GLU A 50 23.34 -25.44 28.98
CA GLU A 50 23.49 -26.55 28.02
C GLU A 50 22.13 -27.15 27.60
N ALA A 51 21.13 -27.14 28.50
CA ALA A 51 19.78 -27.60 28.19
C ALA A 51 19.02 -26.66 27.23
N MET A 52 19.22 -25.34 27.33
CA MET A 52 18.68 -24.35 26.39
C MET A 52 19.29 -24.54 24.99
N VAL A 53 20.62 -24.69 24.89
CA VAL A 53 21.32 -24.87 23.60
C VAL A 53 20.87 -26.17 22.91
N GLN A 54 20.76 -27.30 23.64
CA GLN A 54 20.28 -28.54 23.01
C GLN A 54 18.78 -28.54 22.67
N ARG A 55 17.97 -27.67 23.30
CA ARG A 55 16.57 -27.46 22.87
C ARG A 55 16.48 -26.66 21.56
N HIS A 56 17.35 -25.68 21.32
CA HIS A 56 17.31 -24.88 20.08
C HIS A 56 17.52 -25.71 18.80
N VAL A 57 18.31 -26.81 18.88
CA VAL A 57 18.52 -27.77 17.78
C VAL A 57 17.26 -28.61 17.45
N ALA A 58 16.18 -28.50 18.24
CA ALA A 58 14.89 -29.08 17.91
C ALA A 58 14.12 -28.25 16.85
N ASP A 59 14.07 -26.93 17.01
CA ASP A 59 13.30 -26.02 16.16
C ASP A 59 13.91 -25.81 14.77
N GLU A 60 15.23 -25.98 14.59
CA GLU A 60 15.90 -25.79 13.29
C GLU A 60 15.41 -26.75 12.19
N ARG A 61 14.77 -27.87 12.56
CA ARG A 61 14.30 -28.90 11.60
C ARG A 61 13.14 -28.45 10.72
N ASP A 62 12.38 -27.43 11.11
CA ASP A 62 11.31 -26.89 10.27
C ASP A 62 11.85 -26.07 9.07
N LEU A 63 13.14 -25.74 9.03
CA LEU A 63 13.77 -24.94 7.96
C LEU A 63 14.52 -25.74 6.87
N GLU A 64 14.60 -27.07 6.97
CA GLU A 64 15.25 -27.93 5.96
C GLU A 64 14.26 -28.68 5.05
N ALA A 65 12.95 -28.63 5.36
CA ALA A 65 11.90 -29.30 4.58
C ALA A 65 11.43 -28.53 3.33
N PHE A 66 11.90 -27.31 3.11
CA PHE A 66 11.30 -26.33 2.20
C PHE A 66 12.18 -25.90 1.01
N VAL A 67 12.71 -26.85 0.23
CA VAL A 67 13.22 -26.55 -1.13
C VAL A 67 12.92 -27.70 -2.12
N PRO A 68 11.85 -27.57 -2.93
CA PRO A 68 11.73 -28.18 -4.25
C PRO A 68 12.01 -27.14 -5.36
N ASP A 69 12.77 -27.50 -6.38
CA ASP A 69 12.89 -26.70 -7.61
C ASP A 69 11.53 -26.56 -8.32
N THR A 70 11.13 -25.35 -8.73
CA THR A 70 10.62 -25.00 -10.09
C THR A 70 10.09 -23.56 -10.19
N ASP A 71 10.59 -22.79 -11.17
CA ASP A 71 10.04 -21.47 -11.55
C ASP A 71 8.80 -21.60 -12.45
N ILE A 72 7.62 -21.16 -12.00
CA ILE A 72 6.41 -21.09 -12.85
C ILE A 72 5.55 -19.81 -12.62
N ALA A 73 5.49 -19.30 -11.39
CA ALA A 73 4.42 -18.37 -10.97
C ALA A 73 4.46 -16.96 -11.58
N ASP A 74 5.62 -16.28 -11.52
CA ASP A 74 5.69 -14.86 -11.84
C ASP A 74 5.83 -14.60 -13.36
N ALA A 75 4.76 -14.10 -13.96
CA ALA A 75 4.82 -13.43 -15.26
C ALA A 75 4.03 -12.12 -15.20
N PRO A 76 4.56 -11.02 -15.77
CA PRO A 76 3.84 -9.76 -15.83
C PRO A 76 2.55 -9.90 -16.66
N PRO A 77 1.55 -9.03 -16.44
CA PRO A 77 0.41 -8.96 -17.36
C PRO A 77 0.90 -8.63 -18.78
N PRO A 78 0.20 -9.10 -19.82
CA PRO A 78 0.57 -8.81 -21.19
C PRO A 78 0.38 -7.32 -21.53
N PRO A 79 1.21 -6.75 -22.42
CA PRO A 79 0.99 -5.39 -22.91
C PRO A 79 -0.35 -5.29 -23.65
N GLY A 80 -1.01 -4.13 -23.57
CA GLY A 80 -2.26 -3.87 -24.28
C GLY A 80 -2.18 -4.18 -25.78
N ILE A 81 -3.27 -4.75 -26.32
CA ILE A 81 -3.38 -5.10 -27.75
C ILE A 81 -3.25 -3.80 -28.58
N PRO A 82 -2.34 -3.74 -29.57
CA PRO A 82 -2.24 -2.57 -30.44
C PRO A 82 -3.52 -2.36 -31.23
N ASP A 83 -4.01 -1.13 -31.28
CA ASP A 83 -5.16 -0.78 -32.13
C ASP A 83 -4.71 -0.77 -33.61
N LEU A 84 -5.09 -1.82 -34.33
CA LEU A 84 -4.82 -1.99 -35.76
C LEU A 84 -5.95 -1.47 -36.66
N SER A 85 -7.01 -0.87 -36.09
CA SER A 85 -8.14 -0.36 -36.88
C SER A 85 -7.75 0.82 -37.77
N GLU A 86 -6.88 1.72 -37.30
CA GLU A 86 -6.32 2.82 -38.10
C GLU A 86 -5.53 2.31 -39.32
N VAL A 87 -4.93 1.11 -39.24
CA VAL A 87 -4.15 0.50 -40.34
C VAL A 87 -5.06 -0.08 -41.42
N ALA A 88 -6.28 -0.52 -41.07
CA ALA A 88 -7.25 -1.10 -41.99
C ALA A 88 -8.06 -0.05 -42.78
N ALA A 89 -8.00 1.23 -42.39
CA ALA A 89 -8.84 2.31 -42.94
C ALA A 89 -8.21 3.08 -44.13
N GLY A 90 -7.03 2.68 -44.60
CA GLY A 90 -6.33 3.35 -45.71
C GLY A 90 -6.85 2.95 -47.10
N GLU A 91 -7.61 3.82 -47.75
CA GLU A 91 -7.83 3.76 -49.21
C GLU A 91 -6.56 4.25 -49.95
N ASP A 92 -5.61 3.34 -50.15
CA ASP A 92 -4.33 3.61 -50.84
C ASP A 92 -4.24 2.77 -52.12
N ASP A 93 -4.25 3.42 -53.30
CA ASP A 93 -4.41 2.82 -54.64
C ASP A 93 -3.17 2.02 -55.15
N ASN A 94 -2.40 1.41 -54.24
CA ASN A 94 -1.22 0.62 -54.56
C ASN A 94 -1.59 -0.81 -55.01
N GLU A 95 -1.33 -1.15 -56.28
CA GLU A 95 -1.67 -2.47 -56.88
C GLU A 95 -1.20 -3.70 -56.08
N TRP A 96 -0.15 -3.54 -55.27
CA TRP A 96 0.45 -4.60 -54.45
C TRP A 96 -0.35 -4.95 -53.18
N ILE A 97 -1.32 -4.13 -52.78
CA ILE A 97 -2.14 -4.34 -51.56
C ILE A 97 -3.23 -5.41 -51.77
N ASN A 98 -3.60 -5.72 -53.01
CA ASN A 98 -4.73 -6.60 -53.35
C ASN A 98 -4.58 -8.11 -53.01
N TYR A 99 -3.51 -8.52 -52.33
CA TYR A 99 -3.29 -9.92 -51.93
C TYR A 99 -3.82 -10.27 -50.54
N GLU A 100 -3.69 -9.36 -49.57
CA GLU A 100 -4.00 -9.60 -48.16
C GLU A 100 -4.93 -8.49 -47.65
N ARG A 101 -6.05 -8.85 -47.00
CA ARG A 101 -7.07 -7.88 -46.59
C ARG A 101 -7.77 -8.33 -45.31
N VAL A 102 -8.05 -7.38 -44.41
CA VAL A 102 -8.99 -7.58 -43.31
C VAL A 102 -10.39 -7.81 -43.87
N ILE A 103 -11.05 -8.88 -43.44
CA ILE A 103 -12.45 -9.17 -43.76
C ILE A 103 -13.29 -8.81 -42.54
N ASP A 104 -14.31 -7.97 -42.74
CA ASP A 104 -15.16 -7.38 -41.70
C ASP A 104 -14.40 -6.60 -40.61
N LEU A 105 -13.88 -7.25 -39.57
CA LEU A 105 -13.11 -6.63 -38.47
C LEU A 105 -11.79 -7.37 -38.21
N PRO A 106 -10.72 -6.70 -37.71
CA PRO A 106 -9.42 -7.35 -37.48
C PRO A 106 -9.41 -8.25 -36.22
N ASP A 107 -9.59 -9.56 -36.40
CA ASP A 107 -9.48 -10.58 -35.33
C ASP A 107 -8.01 -10.99 -35.06
N PHE A 108 -7.12 -10.01 -34.87
CA PHE A 108 -5.69 -10.25 -34.67
C PHE A 108 -5.33 -10.34 -33.18
N LEU A 109 -5.23 -11.55 -32.65
CA LEU A 109 -4.71 -11.81 -31.31
C LEU A 109 -3.17 -11.97 -31.31
N PRO A 110 -2.44 -11.31 -30.40
CA PRO A 110 -0.99 -11.46 -30.26
C PRO A 110 -0.62 -12.84 -29.67
N SER A 111 0.56 -13.36 -30.00
CA SER A 111 0.98 -14.73 -29.63
C SER A 111 0.94 -15.03 -28.13
N TRP A 112 1.24 -14.04 -27.27
CA TRP A 112 1.18 -14.18 -25.80
C TRP A 112 -0.22 -14.52 -25.27
N PHE A 113 -1.27 -14.37 -26.08
CA PHE A 113 -2.64 -14.73 -25.73
C PHE A 113 -2.74 -16.19 -25.24
N PHE A 114 -2.00 -17.11 -25.87
CA PHE A 114 -1.98 -18.51 -25.45
C PHE A 114 -1.16 -18.73 -24.16
N ASP A 115 -0.04 -18.03 -24.00
CA ASP A 115 0.81 -18.15 -22.80
C ASP A 115 0.09 -17.68 -21.54
N VAL A 116 -0.60 -16.55 -21.62
CA VAL A 116 -1.40 -16.00 -20.52
C VAL A 116 -2.68 -16.82 -20.32
N GLY A 117 -3.35 -17.22 -21.40
CA GLY A 117 -4.55 -18.07 -21.35
C GLY A 117 -4.29 -19.41 -20.66
N CYS A 118 -3.18 -20.09 -20.96
CA CYS A 118 -2.76 -21.31 -20.27
C CYS A 118 -2.55 -21.09 -18.76
N LYS A 119 -1.94 -19.96 -18.37
CA LYS A 119 -1.72 -19.59 -16.96
C LYS A 119 -3.01 -19.23 -16.21
N ARG A 120 -4.01 -18.62 -16.87
CA ARG A 120 -5.34 -18.43 -16.26
C ARG A 120 -6.12 -19.74 -16.19
N ALA A 121 -6.00 -20.59 -17.22
CA ALA A 121 -6.64 -21.90 -17.26
C ALA A 121 -6.10 -22.87 -16.19
N SER A 122 -4.84 -22.76 -15.75
CA SER A 122 -4.30 -23.63 -14.69
C SER A 122 -5.04 -23.45 -13.37
N ALA A 123 -5.40 -22.21 -13.01
CA ALA A 123 -6.11 -21.85 -11.78
C ALA A 123 -7.58 -22.29 -11.71
N VAL A 124 -8.10 -22.97 -12.75
CA VAL A 124 -9.48 -23.48 -12.83
C VAL A 124 -9.56 -24.94 -12.36
N CYS A 125 -10.58 -25.24 -11.55
CA CYS A 125 -10.95 -26.58 -11.12
C CYS A 125 -12.37 -26.94 -11.53
N LYS A 126 -12.63 -28.25 -11.65
CA LYS A 126 -13.98 -28.79 -11.52
C LYS A 126 -14.32 -28.84 -10.03
N ILE A 127 -15.50 -28.39 -9.65
CA ILE A 127 -16.06 -28.64 -8.32
C ILE A 127 -17.04 -29.80 -8.44
N GLU A 128 -16.87 -30.84 -7.63
CA GLU A 128 -17.87 -31.89 -7.40
C GLU A 128 -18.49 -31.70 -6.02
N VAL A 129 -19.82 -31.72 -5.92
CA VAL A 129 -20.56 -31.33 -4.72
C VAL A 129 -21.62 -32.37 -4.42
N THR A 130 -21.74 -32.78 -3.15
CA THR A 130 -22.84 -33.62 -2.66
C THR A 130 -23.45 -33.01 -1.41
N GLY A 131 -24.77 -32.86 -1.38
CA GLY A 131 -25.46 -32.18 -0.28
C GLY A 131 -26.92 -31.89 -0.61
N VAL A 132 -27.41 -30.74 -0.14
CA VAL A 132 -28.73 -30.19 -0.46
C VAL A 132 -28.53 -28.94 -1.31
N ASP A 133 -29.06 -28.93 -2.53
CA ASP A 133 -28.89 -27.82 -3.46
C ASP A 133 -29.67 -26.56 -3.04
N TYR A 134 -29.41 -25.45 -3.74
CA TYR A 134 -30.10 -24.17 -3.53
C TYR A 134 -31.63 -24.19 -3.73
N LYS A 135 -32.22 -25.32 -4.13
CA LYS A 135 -33.67 -25.54 -4.25
C LYS A 135 -34.20 -26.55 -3.21
N GLY A 136 -33.39 -26.91 -2.22
CA GLY A 136 -33.76 -27.85 -1.15
C GLY A 136 -33.73 -29.33 -1.58
N ARG A 137 -33.06 -29.68 -2.67
CA ARG A 137 -33.03 -31.05 -3.23
C ARG A 137 -31.73 -31.75 -2.88
N SER A 138 -31.80 -32.93 -2.26
CA SER A 138 -30.62 -33.74 -1.99
C SER A 138 -30.08 -34.40 -3.26
N GLY A 139 -28.76 -34.38 -3.46
CA GLY A 139 -28.12 -35.03 -4.60
C GLY A 139 -26.63 -34.72 -4.74
N THR A 140 -26.09 -35.03 -5.92
CA THR A 140 -24.72 -34.73 -6.34
C THR A 140 -24.78 -33.91 -7.63
N TRP A 141 -23.96 -32.86 -7.72
CA TRP A 141 -23.84 -31.99 -8.89
C TRP A 141 -22.39 -31.54 -9.09
N TYR A 142 -22.15 -30.81 -10.17
CA TYR A 142 -20.83 -30.30 -10.54
C TYR A 142 -20.92 -28.86 -11.04
N GLY A 143 -19.81 -28.13 -10.88
CA GLY A 143 -19.63 -26.76 -11.35
C GLY A 143 -18.18 -26.50 -11.73
N THR A 144 -17.91 -25.28 -12.18
CA THR A 144 -16.57 -24.73 -12.37
C THR A 144 -16.25 -23.80 -11.20
N GLY A 145 -14.97 -23.72 -10.82
CA GLY A 145 -14.47 -22.69 -9.91
C GLY A 145 -13.03 -22.33 -10.25
N PHE A 146 -12.59 -21.17 -9.77
CA PHE A 146 -11.24 -20.68 -10.05
C PHE A 146 -10.68 -19.86 -8.88
N LEU A 147 -9.36 -19.83 -8.79
CA LEU A 147 -8.65 -19.12 -7.72
C LEU A 147 -8.52 -17.63 -8.08
N ILE A 148 -8.89 -16.73 -7.16
CA ILE A 148 -8.84 -15.26 -7.36
C ILE A 148 -7.73 -14.55 -6.58
N GLY A 149 -7.07 -15.26 -5.67
CA GLY A 149 -5.97 -14.75 -4.86
C GLY A 149 -5.39 -15.86 -3.98
N SER A 150 -4.61 -15.48 -2.97
CA SER A 150 -3.98 -16.40 -2.03
C SER A 150 -5.01 -17.26 -1.28
N ASN A 151 -5.20 -18.50 -1.75
CA ASN A 151 -6.03 -19.54 -1.13
C ASN A 151 -7.55 -19.25 -1.14
N ILE A 152 -8.05 -18.40 -2.05
CA ILE A 152 -9.50 -18.11 -2.20
C ILE A 152 -10.01 -18.62 -3.56
N LEU A 153 -11.05 -19.47 -3.52
CA LEU A 153 -11.79 -19.96 -4.67
C LEU A 153 -13.08 -19.16 -4.86
N LEU A 154 -13.41 -18.79 -6.10
CA LEU A 154 -14.66 -18.18 -6.53
C LEU A 154 -15.47 -19.15 -7.42
N THR A 155 -16.78 -19.21 -7.21
CA THR A 155 -17.78 -19.94 -8.01
C THR A 155 -19.19 -19.35 -7.76
N ASN A 156 -20.28 -19.96 -8.27
CA ASN A 156 -21.65 -19.49 -8.00
C ASN A 156 -22.21 -19.95 -6.64
N HIS A 157 -23.17 -19.19 -6.10
CA HIS A 157 -23.99 -19.61 -4.96
C HIS A 157 -24.76 -20.89 -5.28
N HIS A 158 -25.35 -21.00 -6.47
CA HIS A 158 -26.09 -22.20 -6.84
C HIS A 158 -25.23 -23.48 -6.97
N ILE A 159 -23.88 -23.36 -6.90
CA ILE A 159 -22.95 -24.48 -6.79
C ILE A 159 -22.55 -24.75 -5.33
N LEU A 160 -22.29 -23.71 -4.51
CA LEU A 160 -21.87 -23.80 -3.11
C LEU A 160 -22.81 -23.04 -2.14
N ASN A 161 -24.08 -23.46 -2.09
CA ASN A 161 -25.15 -22.69 -1.43
C ASN A 161 -25.12 -22.61 0.10
N SER A 162 -24.20 -23.30 0.79
CA SER A 162 -24.01 -23.18 2.24
C SER A 162 -22.62 -23.63 2.71
N ARG A 163 -22.28 -23.34 3.97
CA ARG A 163 -21.02 -23.81 4.60
C ARG A 163 -20.96 -25.34 4.69
N GLU A 164 -22.09 -26.01 4.92
CA GLU A 164 -22.22 -27.48 4.97
C GLU A 164 -22.01 -28.09 3.58
N VAL A 165 -22.54 -27.46 2.53
CA VAL A 165 -22.34 -27.87 1.14
C VAL A 165 -20.85 -27.70 0.76
N ALA A 166 -20.24 -26.57 1.12
CA ALA A 166 -18.82 -26.32 0.87
C ALA A 166 -17.89 -27.30 1.62
N LYS A 167 -18.21 -27.72 2.85
CA LYS A 167 -17.42 -28.75 3.58
C LYS A 167 -17.39 -30.11 2.88
N ASN A 168 -18.41 -30.41 2.07
CA ASN A 168 -18.53 -31.66 1.31
C ASN A 168 -18.11 -31.49 -0.16
N ALA A 169 -17.67 -30.31 -0.58
CA ALA A 169 -17.26 -30.02 -1.95
C ALA A 169 -15.79 -30.40 -2.20
N ILE A 170 -15.53 -30.94 -3.39
CA ILE A 170 -14.25 -31.50 -3.81
C ILE A 170 -13.77 -30.68 -5.02
N CYS A 171 -12.63 -30.00 -4.89
CA CYS A 171 -12.07 -29.17 -5.95
C CYS A 171 -10.96 -29.91 -6.70
N ILE A 172 -11.26 -30.34 -7.94
CA ILE A 172 -10.40 -31.19 -8.76
C ILE A 172 -9.67 -30.33 -9.80
N PHE A 173 -8.35 -30.20 -9.64
CA PHE A 173 -7.49 -29.41 -10.54
C PHE A 173 -6.83 -30.31 -11.60
N ASN A 174 -6.42 -29.69 -12.71
CA ASN A 174 -5.82 -30.36 -13.88
C ASN A 174 -6.69 -31.48 -14.52
N TYR A 175 -8.01 -31.44 -14.33
CA TYR A 175 -8.95 -32.40 -14.93
C TYR A 175 -9.15 -32.12 -16.44
N GLN A 176 -8.17 -32.52 -17.24
CA GLN A 176 -8.07 -32.24 -18.68
C GLN A 176 -7.25 -33.34 -19.39
N THR A 177 -7.23 -33.30 -20.73
CA THR A 177 -6.45 -34.24 -21.56
C THR A 177 -5.23 -33.57 -22.18
N ASP A 178 -4.21 -34.37 -22.52
CA ASP A 178 -3.16 -33.95 -23.46
C ASP A 178 -3.66 -33.91 -24.92
N SER A 179 -2.78 -33.51 -25.84
CA SER A 179 -3.03 -33.45 -27.28
C SER A 179 -3.26 -34.81 -27.96
N TYR A 180 -3.10 -35.92 -27.24
CA TYR A 180 -3.43 -37.27 -27.69
C TYR A 180 -4.75 -37.78 -27.09
N GLY A 181 -5.48 -36.94 -26.34
CA GLY A 181 -6.73 -37.29 -25.68
C GLY A 181 -6.56 -38.11 -24.40
N LYS A 182 -5.33 -38.25 -23.88
CA LYS A 182 -5.07 -38.98 -22.64
C LYS A 182 -5.30 -38.05 -21.45
N VAL A 183 -6.07 -38.51 -20.47
CA VAL A 183 -6.36 -37.78 -19.22
C VAL A 183 -5.07 -37.55 -18.44
N LEU A 184 -4.87 -36.31 -17.96
CA LEU A 184 -3.74 -35.93 -17.12
C LEU A 184 -3.96 -36.31 -15.65
N PRO A 185 -2.89 -36.45 -14.83
CA PRO A 185 -3.02 -36.61 -13.39
C PRO A 185 -3.71 -35.38 -12.76
N THR A 186 -4.77 -35.62 -12.00
CA THR A 186 -5.48 -34.59 -11.23
C THR A 186 -4.90 -34.45 -9.83
N ASP A 187 -5.02 -33.25 -9.27
CA ASP A 187 -4.97 -33.05 -7.81
C ASP A 187 -6.39 -32.86 -7.28
N THR A 188 -6.54 -32.91 -5.95
CA THR A 188 -7.82 -32.70 -5.27
C THR A 188 -7.59 -32.00 -3.95
N TYR A 189 -8.37 -30.95 -3.68
CA TYR A 189 -8.27 -30.11 -2.49
C TYR A 189 -9.66 -29.85 -1.90
N MET A 190 -9.74 -29.69 -0.58
CA MET A 190 -10.97 -29.39 0.15
C MET A 190 -11.11 -27.90 0.45
N LEU A 191 -12.36 -27.45 0.60
CA LEU A 191 -12.70 -26.10 1.05
C LEU A 191 -12.65 -25.97 2.57
N GLN A 192 -12.43 -24.74 3.05
CA GLN A 192 -12.31 -24.41 4.47
C GLN A 192 -13.29 -23.28 4.87
N PRO A 193 -14.62 -23.48 4.71
CA PRO A 193 -15.65 -22.45 4.88
C PRO A 193 -15.85 -21.95 6.33
N ASP A 194 -15.20 -22.60 7.30
CA ASP A 194 -15.10 -22.13 8.70
C ASP A 194 -14.09 -20.98 8.87
N LYS A 195 -13.26 -20.67 7.86
CA LYS A 195 -12.25 -19.59 7.89
C LYS A 195 -12.59 -18.40 7.01
N LEU A 196 -13.15 -18.66 5.84
CA LEU A 196 -13.73 -17.69 4.92
C LEU A 196 -14.76 -18.43 4.06
N PHE A 197 -16.01 -17.99 4.16
CA PHE A 197 -17.11 -18.31 3.26
C PHE A 197 -18.04 -17.12 3.27
N ILE A 198 -18.32 -16.56 2.09
CA ILE A 198 -19.24 -15.45 1.86
C ILE A 198 -19.94 -15.67 0.53
N THR A 199 -21.24 -15.38 0.47
CA THR A 199 -22.09 -15.71 -0.66
C THR A 199 -23.25 -14.72 -0.81
N SER A 200 -23.70 -14.51 -2.05
CA SER A 200 -24.89 -13.72 -2.40
C SER A 200 -25.84 -14.61 -3.21
N GLN A 201 -27.14 -14.52 -2.95
CA GLN A 201 -28.10 -15.55 -3.37
C GLN A 201 -28.33 -15.62 -4.88
N ALA A 202 -28.66 -16.82 -5.38
CA ALA A 202 -29.00 -17.07 -6.78
C ALA A 202 -30.38 -16.51 -7.24
N SER A 203 -31.12 -15.86 -6.33
CA SER A 203 -32.36 -15.16 -6.63
C SER A 203 -32.46 -13.94 -5.72
N GLY A 204 -32.64 -12.75 -6.31
CA GLY A 204 -32.54 -11.48 -5.58
C GLY A 204 -31.11 -10.97 -5.35
N GLY A 205 -30.09 -11.76 -5.69
CA GLY A 205 -28.68 -11.40 -5.52
C GLY A 205 -27.79 -11.73 -6.72
N LEU A 206 -26.48 -11.74 -6.45
CA LEU A 206 -25.37 -11.80 -7.40
C LEU A 206 -24.81 -13.22 -7.63
N ASP A 207 -25.48 -14.26 -7.13
CA ASP A 207 -25.16 -15.68 -7.38
C ASP A 207 -23.67 -16.04 -7.31
N PHE A 208 -22.95 -15.60 -6.28
CA PHE A 208 -21.53 -15.92 -6.09
C PHE A 208 -21.25 -16.56 -4.73
N THR A 209 -20.14 -17.29 -4.64
CA THR A 209 -19.54 -17.78 -3.39
C THR A 209 -18.03 -17.66 -3.47
N ALA A 210 -17.44 -16.92 -2.54
CA ALA A 210 -16.01 -16.94 -2.28
C ALA A 210 -15.75 -17.79 -1.02
N CYS A 211 -14.85 -18.75 -1.11
CA CYS A 211 -14.51 -19.66 -0.02
C CYS A 211 -13.00 -19.90 0.06
N LEU A 212 -12.46 -20.06 1.26
CA LEU A 212 -11.07 -20.49 1.41
C LEU A 212 -10.91 -21.94 0.93
N ILE A 213 -9.75 -22.24 0.32
CA ILE A 213 -9.31 -23.57 -0.10
C ILE A 213 -7.95 -23.89 0.53
N GLU A 214 -7.51 -25.15 0.50
CA GLU A 214 -6.14 -25.51 0.86
C GLU A 214 -5.10 -24.74 0.04
N SER A 215 -4.10 -24.14 0.71
CA SER A 215 -3.09 -23.27 0.08
C SER A 215 -2.21 -23.97 -0.96
N ALA A 216 -2.10 -25.29 -0.89
CA ALA A 216 -1.40 -26.10 -1.89
C ALA A 216 -2.01 -25.96 -3.29
N ALA A 217 -3.32 -25.67 -3.40
CA ALA A 217 -3.98 -25.40 -4.68
C ALA A 217 -3.39 -24.15 -5.35
N THR A 218 -3.39 -23.00 -4.65
CA THR A 218 -2.84 -21.74 -5.20
C THR A 218 -1.32 -21.82 -5.41
N GLN A 219 -0.58 -22.50 -4.52
CA GLN A 219 0.86 -22.70 -4.67
C GLN A 219 1.24 -23.47 -5.95
N LYS A 220 0.39 -24.41 -6.40
CA LYS A 220 0.66 -25.25 -7.58
C LYS A 220 -0.01 -24.75 -8.87
N TYR A 221 -1.15 -24.06 -8.77
CA TYR A 221 -1.96 -23.65 -9.93
C TYR A 221 -2.06 -22.14 -10.17
N GLY A 222 -1.52 -21.32 -9.27
CA GLY A 222 -1.60 -19.86 -9.35
C GLY A 222 -3.01 -19.33 -9.10
N TYR A 223 -3.31 -18.15 -9.62
CA TYR A 223 -4.64 -17.52 -9.54
C TYR A 223 -4.90 -16.59 -10.73
N VAL A 224 -6.16 -16.16 -10.86
CA VAL A 224 -6.65 -15.18 -11.83
C VAL A 224 -6.78 -13.83 -11.11
N PRO A 225 -5.93 -12.82 -11.40
CA PRO A 225 -6.06 -11.49 -10.82
C PRO A 225 -7.39 -10.82 -11.16
N ILE A 226 -7.99 -10.20 -10.15
CA ILE A 226 -9.32 -9.61 -10.16
C ILE A 226 -9.22 -8.08 -9.98
N PHE A 227 -10.06 -7.33 -10.69
CA PHE A 227 -9.99 -5.87 -10.82
C PHE A 227 -11.38 -5.22 -10.64
N ARG A 228 -11.43 -3.98 -10.13
CA ARG A 228 -12.68 -3.25 -9.84
C ARG A 228 -13.30 -2.50 -11.03
N HIS A 229 -12.75 -2.63 -12.25
CA HIS A 229 -13.14 -1.80 -13.39
C HIS A 229 -14.53 -2.14 -13.96
N ALA A 230 -15.53 -1.27 -13.76
CA ALA A 230 -16.88 -1.43 -14.28
C ALA A 230 -16.98 -1.51 -15.83
N PHE A 231 -16.00 -0.94 -16.54
CA PHE A 231 -15.88 -0.94 -18.01
C PHE A 231 -14.77 -1.87 -18.55
N GLY A 232 -14.42 -2.94 -17.83
CA GLY A 232 -13.36 -3.90 -18.24
C GLY A 232 -13.61 -4.66 -19.56
N ILE A 233 -14.80 -4.54 -20.15
CA ILE A 233 -15.17 -5.06 -21.48
C ILE A 233 -16.25 -4.19 -22.11
N LYS A 234 -16.20 -3.99 -23.42
CA LYS A 234 -17.18 -3.22 -24.22
C LYS A 234 -18.23 -4.15 -24.85
N ASN A 235 -19.22 -3.56 -25.52
CA ASN A 235 -20.05 -4.32 -26.45
C ASN A 235 -19.22 -4.66 -27.71
N ASP A 236 -19.53 -5.79 -28.34
CA ASP A 236 -18.84 -6.38 -29.49
C ASP A 236 -17.36 -6.79 -29.25
N ASP A 237 -16.82 -6.63 -28.02
CA ASP A 237 -15.59 -7.29 -27.53
C ASP A 237 -15.78 -8.81 -27.37
N CYS A 238 -14.70 -9.60 -27.27
CA CYS A 238 -14.77 -11.04 -27.01
C CYS A 238 -14.62 -11.42 -25.51
N ALA A 239 -15.50 -12.30 -25.04
CA ALA A 239 -15.61 -12.83 -23.69
C ALA A 239 -15.07 -14.29 -23.62
N ASN A 240 -13.78 -14.45 -23.33
CA ASN A 240 -13.08 -15.73 -23.26
C ASN A 240 -13.41 -16.50 -21.97
N ILE A 241 -13.70 -17.81 -22.07
CA ILE A 241 -14.16 -18.64 -20.95
C ILE A 241 -13.36 -19.92 -20.83
N VAL A 242 -13.01 -20.31 -19.60
CA VAL A 242 -12.44 -21.62 -19.26
C VAL A 242 -13.38 -22.33 -18.28
N GLN A 243 -13.82 -23.55 -18.60
CA GLN A 243 -14.98 -24.19 -18.00
C GLN A 243 -14.91 -25.72 -17.97
N HIS A 244 -15.74 -26.35 -17.14
CA HIS A 244 -15.99 -27.80 -17.09
C HIS A 244 -17.41 -28.13 -17.57
N PRO A 245 -17.69 -28.02 -18.89
CA PRO A 245 -19.03 -28.24 -19.44
C PRO A 245 -19.46 -29.70 -19.26
N ASP A 246 -20.70 -29.91 -18.82
CA ASP A 246 -21.25 -31.19 -18.38
C ASP A 246 -20.36 -31.96 -17.37
N GLY A 247 -19.57 -31.22 -16.57
CA GLY A 247 -18.62 -31.80 -15.63
C GLY A 247 -17.49 -32.60 -16.29
N GLN A 248 -17.28 -32.41 -17.59
CA GLN A 248 -16.26 -33.11 -18.37
C GLN A 248 -14.87 -32.47 -18.19
N HIS A 249 -13.89 -32.97 -18.95
CA HIS A 249 -12.56 -32.37 -19.06
C HIS A 249 -12.63 -30.88 -19.41
N LYS A 250 -11.66 -30.10 -18.89
CA LYS A 250 -11.58 -28.66 -19.07
C LYS A 250 -11.64 -28.25 -20.54
N ALA A 251 -12.55 -27.34 -20.87
CA ALA A 251 -12.75 -26.77 -22.19
C ALA A 251 -12.59 -25.24 -22.16
N ILE A 252 -12.28 -24.66 -23.31
CA ILE A 252 -12.05 -23.21 -23.47
C ILE A 252 -12.87 -22.72 -24.67
N VAL A 253 -13.51 -21.56 -24.54
CA VAL A 253 -14.18 -20.86 -25.65
C VAL A 253 -13.51 -19.51 -25.86
N VAL A 254 -12.92 -19.34 -27.06
CA VAL A 254 -12.24 -18.11 -27.53
C VAL A 254 -12.71 -17.71 -28.95
N GLN A 255 -13.85 -18.26 -29.39
CA GLN A 255 -14.45 -17.99 -30.70
C GLN A 255 -15.98 -18.00 -30.54
N LYS A 256 -16.69 -17.21 -31.37
CA LYS A 256 -18.16 -17.00 -31.26
C LYS A 256 -18.58 -16.55 -29.85
N ASN A 257 -17.74 -15.73 -29.24
CA ASN A 257 -17.81 -15.34 -27.84
C ASN A 257 -17.99 -13.83 -27.64
N GLU A 258 -18.64 -13.19 -28.60
CA GLU A 258 -18.89 -11.74 -28.67
C GLU A 258 -19.85 -11.27 -27.56
N VAL A 259 -19.50 -10.16 -26.89
CA VAL A 259 -20.34 -9.44 -25.94
C VAL A 259 -21.43 -8.68 -26.68
N TYR A 260 -22.66 -8.87 -26.22
CA TYR A 260 -23.85 -8.35 -26.86
C TYR A 260 -24.31 -7.02 -26.22
N SER A 261 -24.37 -7.00 -24.89
CA SER A 261 -24.74 -5.82 -24.10
C SER A 261 -24.34 -6.00 -22.64
N GLN A 262 -24.45 -4.93 -21.85
CA GLN A 262 -24.12 -4.95 -20.44
C GLN A 262 -25.03 -4.01 -19.64
N THR A 263 -25.08 -4.25 -18.34
CA THR A 263 -25.67 -3.38 -17.32
C THR A 263 -24.60 -3.06 -16.28
N ASP A 264 -24.95 -2.35 -15.21
CA ASP A 264 -24.06 -2.09 -14.08
C ASP A 264 -23.69 -3.40 -13.34
N ILE A 265 -24.58 -4.40 -13.40
CA ILE A 265 -24.47 -5.68 -12.67
C ILE A 265 -24.02 -6.84 -13.57
N THR A 266 -24.38 -6.85 -14.85
CA THR A 266 -24.22 -8.02 -15.72
C THR A 266 -23.59 -7.71 -17.09
N VAL A 267 -22.98 -8.73 -17.69
CA VAL A 267 -22.58 -8.76 -19.10
C VAL A 267 -23.35 -9.89 -19.80
N LEU A 268 -23.97 -9.60 -20.94
CA LEU A 268 -24.62 -10.56 -21.82
C LEU A 268 -23.72 -10.83 -23.03
N TYR A 269 -23.45 -12.10 -23.33
CA TYR A 269 -22.50 -12.50 -24.37
C TYR A 269 -22.90 -13.82 -25.05
N THR A 270 -22.47 -13.99 -26.30
CA THR A 270 -22.51 -15.30 -26.98
C THR A 270 -21.40 -16.20 -26.40
N SER A 271 -21.63 -17.51 -26.26
CA SER A 271 -20.62 -18.53 -25.94
C SER A 271 -21.28 -19.91 -25.94
N ASP A 272 -20.51 -20.99 -26.12
CA ASP A 272 -21.01 -22.37 -25.94
C ASP A 272 -20.84 -22.80 -24.47
N THR A 273 -21.95 -23.08 -23.77
CA THR A 273 -21.98 -23.46 -22.34
C THR A 273 -22.93 -24.64 -22.09
N MET A 274 -22.76 -25.34 -20.98
CA MET A 274 -23.55 -26.50 -20.57
C MET A 274 -23.74 -26.51 -19.04
N PRO A 275 -24.62 -27.35 -18.45
CA PRO A 275 -24.62 -27.58 -17.00
C PRO A 275 -23.20 -27.88 -16.51
N GLY A 276 -22.76 -27.29 -15.39
CA GLY A 276 -21.36 -27.37 -14.94
C GLY A 276 -20.43 -26.24 -15.43
N SER A 277 -20.81 -25.51 -16.49
CA SER A 277 -20.15 -24.25 -16.87
C SER A 277 -20.32 -23.16 -15.80
N SER A 278 -21.36 -23.23 -14.99
CA SER A 278 -21.59 -22.36 -13.83
C SER A 278 -20.34 -22.16 -12.98
N GLY A 279 -20.02 -20.92 -12.65
CA GLY A 279 -18.84 -20.55 -11.87
C GLY A 279 -17.56 -20.46 -12.68
N ALA A 280 -17.63 -20.62 -14.01
CA ALA A 280 -16.52 -20.34 -14.91
C ALA A 280 -16.19 -18.84 -14.93
N PHE A 281 -14.90 -18.55 -15.09
CA PHE A 281 -14.45 -17.17 -15.28
C PHE A 281 -14.74 -16.69 -16.70
N VAL A 282 -15.02 -15.40 -16.83
CA VAL A 282 -15.16 -14.69 -18.11
C VAL A 282 -14.10 -13.59 -18.17
N CYS A 283 -13.23 -13.64 -19.17
CA CYS A 283 -12.16 -12.65 -19.40
C CYS A 283 -12.31 -11.94 -20.74
N ASN A 284 -11.71 -10.75 -20.88
CA ASN A 284 -11.53 -10.11 -22.19
C ASN A 284 -10.33 -10.70 -22.97
N ASN A 285 -10.01 -10.14 -24.14
CA ASN A 285 -8.87 -10.59 -24.97
C ASN A 285 -7.47 -10.32 -24.38
N ALA A 286 -7.36 -9.53 -23.31
CA ALA A 286 -6.12 -9.40 -22.52
C ALA A 286 -6.05 -10.41 -21.35
N TRP A 287 -6.98 -11.37 -21.29
CA TRP A 287 -7.17 -12.30 -20.18
C TRP A 287 -7.38 -11.65 -18.80
N LYS A 288 -7.81 -10.37 -18.77
CA LYS A 288 -8.28 -9.71 -17.54
C LYS A 288 -9.69 -10.22 -17.22
N LEU A 289 -9.93 -10.54 -15.94
CA LEU A 289 -11.21 -11.03 -15.42
C LEU A 289 -12.27 -9.93 -15.45
N VAL A 290 -13.44 -10.21 -16.04
CA VAL A 290 -14.53 -9.22 -16.18
C VAL A 290 -15.85 -9.69 -15.56
N ALA A 291 -16.16 -10.99 -15.60
CA ALA A 291 -17.39 -11.52 -15.03
C ALA A 291 -17.30 -12.97 -14.55
N LEU A 292 -18.25 -13.38 -13.71
CA LEU A 292 -18.51 -14.74 -13.26
C LEU A 292 -19.71 -15.29 -14.04
N HIS A 293 -19.54 -16.34 -14.84
CA HIS A 293 -20.66 -16.93 -15.57
C HIS A 293 -21.64 -17.58 -14.58
N HIS A 294 -22.93 -17.24 -14.69
CA HIS A 294 -23.98 -17.74 -13.77
C HIS A 294 -25.19 -18.35 -14.48
N ALA A 295 -25.64 -17.76 -15.59
CA ALA A 295 -26.91 -18.14 -16.23
C ALA A 295 -26.88 -18.01 -17.76
N SER A 296 -27.96 -18.43 -18.39
CA SER A 296 -28.30 -18.08 -19.78
C SER A 296 -29.69 -17.48 -19.87
N ARG A 297 -29.84 -16.47 -20.74
CA ARG A 297 -31.01 -15.62 -20.87
C ARG A 297 -31.57 -15.71 -22.29
N LYS A 298 -32.88 -15.92 -22.38
CA LYS A 298 -33.58 -15.90 -23.67
C LYS A 298 -33.84 -14.45 -24.10
N ILE A 299 -33.47 -14.13 -25.34
CA ILE A 299 -33.71 -12.82 -25.96
C ILE A 299 -34.87 -12.96 -26.97
N ARG A 300 -35.59 -11.87 -27.25
CA ARG A 300 -36.64 -11.87 -28.30
C ARG A 300 -36.01 -11.48 -29.63
N GLU A 301 -36.47 -12.06 -30.73
CA GLU A 301 -35.93 -11.78 -32.07
C GLU A 301 -36.08 -10.30 -32.48
N ALA A 302 -37.08 -9.59 -31.94
CA ALA A 302 -37.27 -8.15 -32.16
C ALA A 302 -36.27 -7.26 -31.40
N ASP A 303 -35.60 -7.81 -30.38
CA ASP A 303 -34.59 -7.11 -29.58
C ASP A 303 -33.16 -7.35 -30.12
N LEU A 304 -33.02 -8.07 -31.25
CA LEU A 304 -31.74 -8.41 -31.92
C LEU A 304 -31.41 -7.47 -33.09
N PRO A 305 -30.13 -7.04 -33.27
CA PRO A 305 -29.65 -6.44 -34.51
C PRO A 305 -29.93 -7.33 -35.72
N THR A 306 -30.25 -6.72 -36.86
CA THR A 306 -30.89 -7.32 -38.04
C THR A 306 -30.15 -8.50 -38.71
N ASN A 307 -28.94 -8.84 -38.25
CA ASN A 307 -28.10 -9.93 -38.76
C ASN A 307 -27.72 -11.01 -37.73
N LYS A 308 -27.96 -10.81 -36.41
CA LYS A 308 -27.54 -11.76 -35.35
C LYS A 308 -28.66 -12.78 -35.05
N LYS A 309 -28.31 -14.08 -34.88
CA LYS A 309 -29.27 -15.22 -34.83
C LYS A 309 -29.43 -15.91 -33.46
N ALA A 310 -28.90 -15.32 -32.38
CA ALA A 310 -28.87 -15.98 -31.07
C ALA A 310 -30.19 -15.83 -30.30
N VAL A 311 -30.92 -16.94 -30.11
CA VAL A 311 -32.18 -16.97 -29.31
C VAL A 311 -31.89 -16.96 -27.79
N TYR A 312 -30.70 -17.42 -27.39
CA TYR A 312 -30.20 -17.36 -26.03
C TYR A 312 -28.80 -16.74 -26.02
N LEU A 313 -28.51 -15.97 -24.98
CA LEU A 313 -27.18 -15.47 -24.63
C LEU A 313 -26.79 -16.02 -23.27
N ASN A 314 -25.50 -16.07 -22.97
CA ASN A 314 -25.03 -16.28 -21.62
C ASN A 314 -25.02 -14.96 -20.86
N GLU A 315 -25.17 -15.05 -19.54
CA GLU A 315 -25.08 -13.92 -18.62
C GLU A 315 -23.98 -14.20 -17.59
N GLY A 316 -23.18 -13.18 -17.31
CA GLY A 316 -22.16 -13.19 -16.28
C GLY A 316 -22.30 -11.98 -15.35
N ILE A 317 -22.10 -12.18 -14.06
CA ILE A 317 -22.12 -11.12 -13.05
C ILE A 317 -20.78 -10.39 -13.07
N LYS A 318 -20.80 -9.05 -13.18
CA LYS A 318 -19.59 -8.22 -13.24
C LYS A 318 -18.77 -8.33 -11.96
N MET A 319 -17.44 -8.35 -12.09
CA MET A 319 -16.53 -8.27 -10.95
C MET A 319 -16.74 -6.99 -10.13
N ALA A 320 -16.94 -5.85 -10.80
CA ALA A 320 -17.24 -4.57 -10.14
C ALA A 320 -18.48 -4.65 -9.24
N ALA A 321 -19.59 -5.21 -9.73
CA ALA A 321 -20.81 -5.39 -8.93
C ALA A 321 -20.62 -6.30 -7.70
N ILE A 322 -19.78 -7.34 -7.80
CA ILE A 322 -19.39 -8.15 -6.62
C ILE A 322 -18.57 -7.31 -5.64
N ALA A 323 -17.64 -6.46 -6.11
CA ALA A 323 -16.92 -5.53 -5.24
C ALA A 323 -17.87 -4.53 -4.56
N THR A 324 -18.76 -3.86 -5.30
CA THR A 324 -19.75 -2.92 -4.75
C THR A 324 -20.63 -3.56 -3.68
N TYR A 325 -21.08 -4.79 -3.90
CA TYR A 325 -21.85 -5.54 -2.89
C TYR A 325 -21.01 -5.79 -1.62
N LEU A 326 -19.77 -6.24 -1.77
CA LEU A 326 -18.87 -6.51 -0.66
C LEU A 326 -18.44 -5.25 0.11
N GLU A 327 -18.30 -4.10 -0.58
CA GLU A 327 -18.02 -2.79 0.05
C GLU A 327 -19.25 -2.26 0.81
N GLY A 328 -20.47 -2.53 0.33
CA GLY A 328 -21.72 -2.09 0.96
C GLY A 328 -22.16 -2.88 2.21
N LEU A 329 -21.43 -3.92 2.61
CA LEU A 329 -21.67 -4.67 3.84
C LEU A 329 -21.09 -3.90 5.04
N SER A 330 -21.95 -3.51 5.99
CA SER A 330 -21.53 -2.74 7.17
C SER A 330 -20.68 -3.55 8.16
N ASP A 331 -19.88 -2.86 8.98
CA ASP A 331 -19.13 -3.41 10.12
C ASP A 331 -19.95 -4.26 11.11
N ARG A 332 -21.29 -4.14 11.07
CA ARG A 332 -22.23 -4.92 11.91
C ARG A 332 -22.68 -6.25 11.27
N ASP A 333 -22.28 -6.52 10.03
CA ASP A 333 -22.57 -7.78 9.34
C ASP A 333 -21.56 -8.87 9.76
N GLU A 334 -22.05 -10.07 10.09
CA GLU A 334 -21.20 -11.21 10.47
C GLU A 334 -20.20 -11.63 9.36
N ASN A 335 -20.48 -11.23 8.11
CA ASN A 335 -19.64 -11.52 6.95
C ASN A 335 -18.61 -10.41 6.65
N TYR A 336 -18.62 -9.26 7.34
CA TYR A 336 -17.71 -8.13 7.07
C TYR A 336 -16.23 -8.55 7.01
N GLY A 337 -15.77 -9.31 8.02
CA GLY A 337 -14.40 -9.83 8.08
C GLY A 337 -14.07 -10.93 7.05
N ALA A 338 -15.05 -11.44 6.31
CA ALA A 338 -14.88 -12.27 5.13
C ALA A 338 -14.95 -11.44 3.84
N ALA A 339 -15.83 -10.43 3.79
CA ALA A 339 -15.96 -9.49 2.68
C ALA A 339 -14.66 -8.72 2.45
N ARG A 340 -14.05 -8.17 3.52
CA ARG A 340 -12.77 -7.46 3.41
C ARG A 340 -11.68 -8.35 2.82
N LYS A 341 -11.50 -9.58 3.32
CA LYS A 341 -10.51 -10.55 2.79
C LYS A 341 -10.72 -10.93 1.32
N VAL A 342 -11.93 -10.78 0.79
CA VAL A 342 -12.20 -10.96 -0.64
C VAL A 342 -11.92 -9.65 -1.40
N LEU A 343 -12.33 -8.49 -0.88
CA LEU A 343 -11.98 -7.18 -1.42
C LEU A 343 -10.47 -6.93 -1.48
N ASP A 344 -9.70 -7.44 -0.53
CA ASP A 344 -8.24 -7.33 -0.50
C ASP A 344 -7.57 -8.07 -1.69
N THR A 345 -8.32 -8.88 -2.46
CA THR A 345 -7.86 -9.45 -3.75
C THR A 345 -8.11 -8.54 -4.97
N PHE A 346 -9.00 -7.55 -4.86
CA PHE A 346 -9.45 -6.69 -5.94
C PHE A 346 -8.57 -5.45 -6.15
N ASN A 347 -7.95 -5.37 -7.32
CA ASN A 347 -7.01 -4.32 -7.72
C ASN A 347 -7.70 -3.18 -8.50
N GLY A 348 -7.10 -1.98 -8.49
CA GLY A 348 -7.57 -0.82 -9.25
C GLY A 348 -8.86 -0.15 -8.74
N VAL A 349 -9.34 0.83 -9.50
CA VAL A 349 -10.49 1.72 -9.18
C VAL A 349 -11.74 1.33 -9.98
N ASP A 350 -12.93 1.56 -9.41
CA ASP A 350 -14.21 1.48 -10.12
C ASP A 350 -14.49 2.82 -10.84
N SER A 351 -14.38 2.79 -12.16
CA SER A 351 -14.59 3.92 -13.08
C SER A 351 -16.01 4.47 -13.15
N ALA A 352 -16.99 3.84 -12.50
CA ALA A 352 -18.39 4.28 -12.43
C ALA A 352 -18.81 4.72 -11.00
N MET A 353 -18.05 4.37 -9.96
CA MET A 353 -18.24 4.90 -8.60
C MET A 353 -17.21 5.96 -8.19
N GLY A 354 -16.12 6.12 -8.95
CA GLY A 354 -15.02 7.04 -8.65
C GLY A 354 -14.02 6.48 -7.64
N TYR A 355 -12.97 7.25 -7.35
CA TYR A 355 -11.84 6.82 -6.50
C TYR A 355 -12.27 6.28 -5.13
N PHE A 356 -13.09 7.04 -4.42
CA PHE A 356 -13.59 6.71 -3.07
C PHE A 356 -14.64 5.59 -3.06
N GLY A 357 -15.23 5.23 -4.21
CA GLY A 357 -16.26 4.21 -4.29
C GLY A 357 -17.49 4.52 -3.43
N SER A 358 -17.90 3.53 -2.62
CA SER A 358 -19.02 3.65 -1.66
C SER A 358 -18.68 4.32 -0.32
N LEU A 359 -17.43 4.73 -0.10
CA LEU A 359 -16.98 5.35 1.16
C LEU A 359 -17.76 6.65 1.46
N GLY A 360 -18.02 6.91 2.75
CA GLY A 360 -18.87 8.02 3.23
C GLY A 360 -20.38 7.79 3.15
N ARG A 361 -20.88 6.87 2.32
CA ARG A 361 -22.31 6.74 2.01
C ARG A 361 -23.11 5.96 3.06
N GLN A 362 -24.02 6.65 3.75
CA GLN A 362 -25.00 5.99 4.63
C GLN A 362 -26.17 5.37 3.82
N ASN A 363 -26.10 4.06 3.60
CA ASN A 363 -27.20 3.26 3.04
C ASN A 363 -28.31 3.05 4.09
N SER A 364 -29.39 3.83 4.02
CA SER A 364 -30.45 3.87 5.03
C SER A 364 -31.48 2.72 4.97
N VAL A 365 -31.39 1.80 3.99
CA VAL A 365 -32.41 0.78 3.72
C VAL A 365 -32.07 -0.56 4.38
N ALA A 366 -32.36 -0.67 5.67
CA ALA A 366 -32.30 -1.94 6.40
C ALA A 366 -33.30 -2.96 5.81
N GLY A 367 -32.79 -3.93 5.04
CA GLY A 367 -33.60 -4.96 4.37
C GLY A 367 -33.70 -4.83 2.84
N ALA A 368 -32.93 -3.93 2.20
CA ALA A 368 -32.72 -3.96 0.76
C ALA A 368 -32.09 -5.29 0.32
N GLY A 369 -32.41 -5.76 -0.89
CA GLY A 369 -31.77 -6.95 -1.48
C GLY A 369 -30.37 -6.65 -2.04
N ASP A 370 -29.51 -7.66 -2.19
CA ASP A 370 -28.13 -7.51 -2.69
C ASP A 370 -28.06 -6.72 -4.03
N LEU A 371 -29.01 -6.97 -4.94
CA LEU A 371 -29.13 -6.24 -6.21
C LEU A 371 -29.50 -4.76 -6.02
N GLU A 372 -30.30 -4.45 -5.00
CA GLU A 372 -30.75 -3.09 -4.67
C GLU A 372 -29.65 -2.29 -3.98
N LEU A 373 -28.85 -2.92 -3.12
CA LEU A 373 -27.63 -2.34 -2.52
C LEU A 373 -26.63 -1.86 -3.61
N VAL A 374 -26.35 -2.72 -4.59
CA VAL A 374 -25.50 -2.36 -5.73
C VAL A 374 -26.15 -1.29 -6.62
N THR A 375 -27.45 -1.42 -6.88
CA THR A 375 -28.19 -0.45 -7.73
C THR A 375 -28.30 0.94 -7.10
N THR A 376 -28.43 1.05 -5.78
CA THR A 376 -28.46 2.34 -5.06
C THR A 376 -27.08 2.98 -5.05
N SER A 377 -26.05 2.18 -4.78
CA SER A 377 -24.64 2.60 -4.82
C SER A 377 -24.20 3.14 -6.19
N TYR A 378 -24.60 2.52 -7.31
CA TYR A 378 -24.35 3.05 -8.67
C TYR A 378 -25.26 4.21 -9.08
N LYS A 379 -26.46 4.35 -8.52
CA LYS A 379 -27.37 5.47 -8.86
C LYS A 379 -26.97 6.80 -8.24
N GLY A 380 -26.38 6.76 -7.04
CA GLY A 380 -25.94 7.91 -6.27
C GLY A 380 -27.10 8.81 -5.84
N GLU A 381 -27.51 8.73 -4.59
CA GLU A 381 -28.14 9.90 -3.97
C GLU A 381 -27.06 10.99 -3.87
N GLU A 382 -27.36 12.20 -4.35
CA GLU A 382 -26.39 13.25 -4.67
C GLU A 382 -25.91 13.98 -3.41
N LYS A 383 -25.14 13.24 -2.61
CA LYS A 383 -24.64 13.62 -1.30
C LYS A 383 -23.14 13.83 -1.29
N ASP A 384 -22.39 13.32 -2.26
CA ASP A 384 -20.92 13.49 -2.30
C ASP A 384 -20.52 14.51 -3.38
N ILE A 385 -19.48 15.31 -3.11
CA ILE A 385 -18.76 16.12 -4.10
C ILE A 385 -17.27 15.79 -3.99
N ASP A 386 -16.69 15.25 -5.06
CA ASP A 386 -15.28 14.87 -5.10
C ASP A 386 -14.42 15.96 -5.78
N ILE A 387 -13.47 16.53 -5.03
CA ILE A 387 -12.60 17.64 -5.46
C ILE A 387 -11.14 17.18 -5.48
N CYS A 388 -10.45 17.44 -6.58
CA CYS A 388 -9.02 17.15 -6.76
C CYS A 388 -8.21 18.42 -7.00
N PHE A 389 -7.01 18.48 -6.43
CA PHE A 389 -6.02 19.52 -6.67
C PHE A 389 -4.73 18.90 -7.21
N TRP A 390 -4.18 19.43 -8.31
CA TRP A 390 -2.99 18.83 -8.97
C TRP A 390 -2.16 19.87 -9.73
N ASN A 391 -0.89 20.03 -9.37
CA ASN A 391 0.10 20.67 -10.24
C ASN A 391 0.55 19.66 -11.32
N ILE A 392 0.40 20.00 -12.61
CA ILE A 392 0.74 19.10 -13.73
C ILE A 392 2.16 19.33 -14.26
N GLU A 393 2.90 20.33 -13.76
CA GLU A 393 4.24 20.77 -14.20
C GLU A 393 4.28 21.20 -15.69
N TRP A 394 4.44 22.50 -15.95
CA TRP A 394 4.51 23.12 -17.28
C TRP A 394 3.33 22.84 -18.23
N PHE A 395 2.15 22.46 -17.73
CA PHE A 395 1.01 22.10 -18.58
C PHE A 395 0.64 23.23 -19.55
N ASN A 396 0.68 24.48 -19.10
CA ASN A 396 0.43 25.67 -19.93
C ASN A 396 1.23 25.71 -21.26
N LYS A 397 2.46 25.19 -21.26
CA LYS A 397 3.35 25.11 -22.42
C LYS A 397 3.31 23.75 -23.11
N HIS A 398 3.21 22.66 -22.35
CA HIS A 398 3.39 21.29 -22.83
C HIS A 398 2.09 20.48 -22.94
N TYR A 399 0.90 21.10 -22.80
CA TYR A 399 -0.39 20.40 -22.84
C TYR A 399 -0.53 19.47 -24.06
N LYS A 400 -0.09 19.87 -25.26
CA LYS A 400 -0.17 19.03 -26.47
C LYS A 400 0.54 17.68 -26.37
N GLN A 401 1.46 17.53 -25.42
CA GLN A 401 2.13 16.28 -25.09
C GLN A 401 1.40 15.57 -23.93
N LYS A 402 1.21 16.26 -22.79
CA LYS A 402 0.63 15.68 -21.56
C LYS A 402 -0.89 15.40 -21.63
N ILE A 403 -1.63 15.99 -22.58
CA ILE A 403 -3.11 15.96 -22.63
C ILE A 403 -3.72 14.56 -22.67
N LYS A 404 -3.07 13.58 -23.30
CA LYS A 404 -3.61 12.22 -23.39
C LYS A 404 -3.62 11.54 -22.02
N ASP A 405 -2.49 11.62 -21.32
CA ASP A 405 -2.27 10.96 -20.04
C ASP A 405 -3.00 11.69 -18.90
N VAL A 406 -3.07 13.04 -18.95
CA VAL A 406 -3.92 13.84 -18.04
C VAL A 406 -5.41 13.53 -18.24
N ALA A 407 -5.90 13.42 -19.48
CA ALA A 407 -7.29 13.08 -19.75
C ALA A 407 -7.63 11.63 -19.38
N TRP A 408 -6.66 10.71 -19.48
CA TRP A 408 -6.79 9.34 -18.98
C TRP A 408 -7.03 9.33 -17.47
N GLU A 409 -6.18 9.99 -16.67
CA GLU A 409 -6.36 10.07 -15.22
C GLU A 409 -7.73 10.65 -14.83
N ILE A 410 -8.13 11.78 -15.42
CA ILE A 410 -9.46 12.38 -15.17
C ILE A 410 -10.59 11.38 -15.48
N SER A 411 -10.47 10.60 -16.57
CA SER A 411 -11.47 9.61 -16.97
C SER A 411 -11.51 8.34 -16.13
N VAL A 412 -10.41 7.98 -15.46
CA VAL A 412 -10.33 6.78 -14.59
C VAL A 412 -10.78 7.09 -13.17
N GLN A 413 -10.41 8.26 -12.64
CA GLN A 413 -10.81 8.66 -11.28
C GLN A 413 -12.25 9.17 -11.21
N ASN A 414 -12.78 9.72 -12.31
CA ASN A 414 -14.18 10.11 -12.50
C ASN A 414 -14.77 10.99 -11.38
N LEU A 415 -14.04 12.05 -11.00
CA LEU A 415 -14.44 13.02 -9.96
C LEU A 415 -15.19 14.23 -10.53
N ASP A 416 -15.83 14.99 -9.65
CA ASP A 416 -16.63 16.16 -10.00
C ASP A 416 -15.79 17.39 -10.35
N ILE A 417 -14.74 17.70 -9.58
CA ILE A 417 -13.98 18.96 -9.68
C ILE A 417 -12.47 18.70 -9.74
N TRP A 418 -11.77 19.40 -10.65
CA TRP A 418 -10.33 19.33 -10.85
C TRP A 418 -9.71 20.72 -10.89
N VAL A 419 -8.89 21.03 -9.89
CA VAL A 419 -8.17 22.29 -9.74
C VAL A 419 -6.72 22.10 -10.18
N LEU A 420 -6.38 22.62 -11.36
CA LEU A 420 -5.11 22.35 -12.03
C LEU A 420 -4.13 23.52 -11.90
N SER A 421 -2.97 23.26 -11.31
CA SER A 421 -1.84 24.19 -11.19
C SER A 421 -0.87 24.05 -12.37
N GLU A 422 -0.18 25.16 -12.69
CA GLU A 422 0.65 25.33 -13.89
C GLU A 422 -0.10 25.19 -15.23
N SER A 423 -1.41 25.43 -15.20
CA SER A 423 -2.30 25.41 -16.36
C SER A 423 -2.37 26.79 -17.05
N SER A 424 -3.13 26.86 -18.14
CA SER A 424 -3.56 28.10 -18.80
C SER A 424 -4.95 27.89 -19.44
N PRO A 425 -5.73 28.95 -19.72
CA PRO A 425 -7.08 28.82 -20.30
C PRO A 425 -7.07 27.93 -21.55
N GLN A 426 -6.15 28.21 -22.49
CA GLN A 426 -5.97 27.43 -23.72
C GLN A 426 -5.66 25.94 -23.49
N ALA A 427 -4.93 25.60 -22.41
CA ALA A 427 -4.59 24.23 -22.08
C ALA A 427 -5.79 23.47 -21.48
N ALA A 428 -6.57 24.13 -20.63
CA ALA A 428 -7.78 23.58 -20.04
C ALA A 428 -8.92 23.42 -21.06
N ASP A 429 -9.15 24.40 -21.94
CA ASP A 429 -10.09 24.31 -23.07
C ASP A 429 -9.79 23.09 -23.95
N ALA A 430 -8.52 22.89 -24.30
CA ALA A 430 -8.08 21.75 -25.10
C ALA A 430 -8.34 20.42 -24.38
N LEU A 431 -8.09 20.36 -23.07
CA LEU A 431 -8.32 19.18 -22.23
C LEU A 431 -9.82 18.81 -22.16
N VAL A 432 -10.71 19.80 -21.96
CA VAL A 432 -12.18 19.60 -22.00
C VAL A 432 -12.63 19.05 -23.36
N VAL A 433 -12.16 19.63 -24.47
CA VAL A 433 -12.48 19.14 -25.82
C VAL A 433 -11.96 17.70 -26.04
N TYR A 434 -10.79 17.36 -25.48
CA TYR A 434 -10.25 16.00 -25.57
C TYR A 434 -11.07 15.00 -24.76
N LEU A 435 -11.43 15.34 -23.51
CA LEU A 435 -12.28 14.54 -22.62
C LEU A 435 -13.63 14.23 -23.27
N LYS A 436 -14.30 15.25 -23.84
CA LYS A 436 -15.58 15.06 -24.52
C LYS A 436 -15.45 14.23 -25.79
N LYS A 437 -14.37 14.40 -26.56
CA LYS A 437 -14.17 13.64 -27.82
C LYS A 437 -13.81 12.17 -27.59
N HIS A 438 -12.95 11.87 -26.62
CA HIS A 438 -12.35 10.54 -26.47
C HIS A 438 -13.00 9.68 -25.37
N TYR A 439 -13.62 10.30 -24.36
CA TYR A 439 -14.27 9.60 -23.24
C TYR A 439 -15.77 9.95 -23.10
N ASN A 440 -16.31 10.83 -23.95
CA ASN A 440 -17.69 11.34 -23.89
C ASN A 440 -18.06 12.04 -22.56
N LEU A 441 -17.07 12.50 -21.80
CA LEU A 441 -17.27 13.19 -20.52
C LEU A 441 -17.62 14.67 -20.75
N ASP A 442 -18.60 15.17 -20.02
CA ASP A 442 -19.18 16.51 -20.20
C ASP A 442 -18.62 17.50 -19.17
N PHE A 443 -17.36 17.87 -19.36
CA PHE A 443 -16.68 18.85 -18.50
C PHE A 443 -16.83 20.28 -19.03
N ALA A 444 -16.74 21.25 -18.12
CA ALA A 444 -16.53 22.68 -18.41
C ALA A 444 -15.24 23.15 -17.70
N THR A 445 -14.82 24.39 -17.97
CA THR A 445 -13.59 24.96 -17.40
C THR A 445 -13.68 26.48 -17.20
N LEU A 446 -12.99 26.98 -16.17
CA LEU A 446 -12.70 28.38 -15.94
C LEU A 446 -11.25 28.56 -15.47
N ALA A 447 -10.72 29.77 -15.58
CA ALA A 447 -9.38 30.12 -15.12
C ALA A 447 -9.44 31.24 -14.09
N SER A 448 -8.51 31.23 -13.12
CA SER A 448 -8.36 32.33 -12.17
C SER A 448 -8.00 33.64 -12.88
N GLU A 449 -7.28 33.53 -13.99
CA GLU A 449 -6.95 34.62 -14.90
C GLU A 449 -7.41 34.27 -16.34
N PRO A 450 -8.67 34.60 -16.74
CA PRO A 450 -9.22 34.25 -18.04
C PRO A 450 -8.41 34.78 -19.24
N ASP A 451 -7.88 36.00 -19.14
CA ASP A 451 -7.06 36.65 -20.18
C ASP A 451 -5.57 36.25 -20.14
N ALA A 452 -5.19 35.23 -19.35
CA ALA A 452 -3.80 34.80 -19.24
C ALA A 452 -3.26 34.22 -20.56
N LEU A 453 -2.25 34.89 -21.12
CA LEU A 453 -1.44 34.36 -22.23
C LEU A 453 -0.91 32.97 -21.87
N SER A 454 -0.92 32.02 -22.81
CA SER A 454 -0.52 30.62 -22.55
C SER A 454 0.94 30.42 -22.14
N SER A 455 1.79 31.45 -22.26
CA SER A 455 3.14 31.49 -21.68
C SER A 455 3.16 31.72 -20.16
N LYS A 456 2.13 32.36 -19.60
CA LYS A 456 1.90 32.51 -18.15
C LYS A 456 1.30 31.22 -17.60
N GLN A 457 1.73 30.82 -16.41
CA GLN A 457 1.07 29.79 -15.60
C GLN A 457 -0.04 30.46 -14.79
N THR A 458 -1.19 29.80 -14.64
CA THR A 458 -2.26 30.17 -13.72
C THR A 458 -2.91 28.90 -13.17
N THR A 459 -3.90 29.04 -12.30
CA THR A 459 -4.77 27.95 -11.87
C THR A 459 -6.04 27.89 -12.73
N THR A 460 -6.51 26.69 -13.06
CA THR A 460 -7.75 26.47 -13.82
C THR A 460 -8.61 25.42 -13.14
N VAL A 461 -9.92 25.68 -13.01
CA VAL A 461 -10.90 24.75 -12.44
C VAL A 461 -11.67 24.11 -13.59
N LEU A 462 -11.62 22.79 -13.68
CA LEU A 462 -12.45 21.98 -14.57
C LEU A 462 -13.51 21.26 -13.72
N TRP A 463 -14.72 21.06 -14.23
CA TRP A 463 -15.76 20.32 -13.51
C TRP A 463 -16.74 19.58 -14.40
N ASN A 464 -17.35 18.53 -13.85
CA ASN A 464 -18.40 17.73 -14.47
C ASN A 464 -19.74 18.47 -14.44
N THR A 465 -20.21 18.91 -15.62
CA THR A 465 -21.43 19.74 -15.77
C THR A 465 -22.74 19.03 -15.41
N LYS A 466 -22.68 17.73 -15.09
CA LYS A 466 -23.83 16.92 -14.66
C LYS A 466 -24.02 16.90 -13.14
N THR A 467 -23.00 17.27 -12.36
CA THR A 467 -23.00 17.12 -10.90
C THR A 467 -22.81 18.45 -10.16
N VAL A 468 -22.06 19.40 -10.72
CA VAL A 468 -21.94 20.76 -10.17
C VAL A 468 -22.02 21.84 -11.26
N ASP A 469 -22.38 23.04 -10.86
CA ASP A 469 -22.07 24.29 -11.56
C ASP A 469 -20.96 25.03 -10.83
N ILE A 470 -20.10 25.74 -11.58
CA ILE A 470 -19.07 26.63 -11.02
C ILE A 470 -19.11 27.96 -11.77
N GLU A 471 -19.16 29.05 -11.02
CA GLU A 471 -19.01 30.42 -11.52
C GLU A 471 -17.76 31.08 -10.93
N LYS A 472 -17.07 31.93 -11.70
CA LYS A 472 -16.01 32.79 -11.17
C LYS A 472 -16.67 34.05 -10.59
N ILE A 473 -16.38 34.34 -9.33
CA ILE A 473 -16.76 35.60 -8.66
C ILE A 473 -15.55 36.55 -8.67
N ASP A 474 -15.81 37.85 -8.64
CA ASP A 474 -14.78 38.88 -8.47
C ASP A 474 -14.67 39.24 -6.98
N TRP A 475 -13.44 39.38 -6.47
CA TRP A 475 -13.21 39.74 -5.06
C TRP A 475 -13.74 41.15 -4.75
N PRO A 476 -14.21 41.42 -3.52
CA PRO A 476 -14.59 42.77 -3.11
C PRO A 476 -13.46 43.79 -3.35
N GLU A 477 -13.80 45.05 -3.67
CA GLU A 477 -12.82 46.03 -4.13
C GLU A 477 -11.69 46.29 -3.11
N ARG A 478 -11.95 46.11 -1.81
CA ARG A 478 -10.94 46.16 -0.74
C ARG A 478 -9.94 44.99 -0.86
N VAL A 479 -10.45 43.78 -1.04
CA VAL A 479 -9.64 42.54 -1.15
C VAL A 479 -8.85 42.51 -2.46
N GLU A 480 -9.43 42.92 -3.58
CA GLU A 480 -8.71 42.98 -4.86
C GLU A 480 -7.44 43.85 -4.77
N ARG A 481 -7.51 44.96 -4.02
CA ARG A 481 -6.34 45.81 -3.74
C ARG A 481 -5.27 45.09 -2.90
N TRP A 482 -5.66 44.15 -2.03
CA TRP A 482 -4.74 43.30 -1.25
C TRP A 482 -4.09 42.20 -2.11
N LEU A 483 -4.84 41.61 -3.05
CA LEU A 483 -4.31 40.57 -3.95
C LEU A 483 -3.32 41.12 -4.98
N GLN A 484 -3.46 42.40 -5.36
CA GLN A 484 -2.56 43.07 -6.31
C GLN A 484 -1.25 43.60 -5.68
N LEU A 485 -1.03 43.45 -4.37
CA LEU A 485 0.12 44.03 -3.65
C LEU A 485 1.49 43.62 -4.22
N ASP A 486 2.35 44.63 -4.38
CA ASP A 486 3.78 44.49 -4.71
C ASP A 486 4.62 45.13 -3.60
N SER A 487 5.24 44.30 -2.76
CA SER A 487 6.02 44.75 -1.60
C SER A 487 7.36 45.40 -1.98
N SER A 488 7.71 45.48 -3.27
CA SER A 488 8.81 46.34 -3.72
C SER A 488 8.43 47.84 -3.65
N ASN A 489 7.14 48.19 -3.69
CA ASN A 489 6.68 49.58 -3.81
C ASN A 489 5.40 49.92 -2.99
N PHE A 490 5.57 50.25 -1.72
CA PHE A 490 4.49 50.67 -0.81
C PHE A 490 3.96 52.11 -1.04
N SER A 491 4.44 52.86 -2.05
CA SER A 491 4.20 54.32 -2.15
C SER A 491 2.72 54.74 -2.24
N ASN A 492 1.83 53.82 -2.58
CA ASN A 492 0.39 54.05 -2.71
C ASN A 492 -0.45 53.33 -1.62
N LEU A 493 0.22 52.66 -0.66
CA LEU A 493 -0.35 51.53 0.10
C LEU A 493 0.06 51.53 1.58
N GLN A 494 0.64 52.61 2.11
CA GLN A 494 1.17 52.65 3.49
C GLN A 494 0.11 52.26 4.55
N GLU A 495 -1.12 52.77 4.43
CA GLU A 495 -2.23 52.43 5.34
C GLU A 495 -2.50 50.93 5.40
N LEU A 496 -2.36 50.21 4.27
CA LEU A 496 -2.54 48.76 4.18
C LEU A 496 -1.30 47.96 4.58
N GLN A 497 -0.11 48.56 4.48
CA GLN A 497 1.11 47.99 5.07
C GLN A 497 0.99 47.98 6.60
N ASP A 498 0.49 49.08 7.18
CA ASP A 498 0.32 49.26 8.61
C ASP A 498 -0.86 48.41 9.15
N GLU A 499 -1.96 48.27 8.39
CA GLU A 499 -3.13 47.45 8.74
C GLU A 499 -2.85 45.93 8.77
N LEU A 500 -2.00 45.43 7.87
CA LEU A 500 -1.66 44.00 7.74
C LEU A 500 -0.27 43.64 8.35
N GLU A 501 0.41 44.62 8.94
CA GLU A 501 1.77 44.55 9.52
C GLU A 501 2.85 44.01 8.56
N LEU A 502 2.82 44.42 7.29
CA LEU A 502 3.65 43.82 6.24
C LEU A 502 5.07 44.40 6.20
N GLU A 503 6.10 43.55 6.24
CA GLU A 503 7.49 43.95 5.98
C GLU A 503 7.80 44.05 4.48
N LYS A 504 8.90 44.75 4.14
CA LYS A 504 9.38 44.84 2.75
C LYS A 504 10.00 43.52 2.25
N VAL A 505 9.55 43.08 1.08
CA VAL A 505 10.08 41.93 0.32
C VAL A 505 10.05 42.27 -1.19
N ASP A 506 10.97 41.73 -2.00
CA ASP A 506 11.13 42.17 -3.40
C ASP A 506 10.14 41.56 -4.41
N GLY A 507 9.03 42.27 -4.65
CA GLY A 507 8.09 42.05 -5.76
C GLY A 507 6.66 41.72 -5.33
N LYS A 508 5.83 41.26 -6.27
CA LYS A 508 4.46 40.80 -6.00
C LYS A 508 4.38 39.71 -4.94
N ILE A 509 3.29 39.74 -4.15
CA ILE A 509 2.92 38.64 -3.25
C ILE A 509 2.31 37.49 -4.05
N PHE A 510 1.29 37.79 -4.87
CA PHE A 510 0.62 36.83 -5.75
C PHE A 510 1.14 36.92 -7.19
N ASP A 511 2.15 36.10 -7.51
CA ASP A 511 2.59 35.87 -8.91
C ASP A 511 1.55 35.11 -9.75
N ARG A 512 0.66 34.36 -9.07
CA ARG A 512 -0.50 33.66 -9.61
C ARG A 512 -1.71 34.21 -8.86
N TYR A 513 -2.69 34.75 -9.57
CA TYR A 513 -3.86 35.35 -8.91
C TYR A 513 -4.76 34.26 -8.32
N PRO A 514 -5.14 34.33 -7.03
CA PRO A 514 -6.07 33.38 -6.43
C PRO A 514 -7.49 33.72 -6.88
N GLY A 515 -7.98 33.02 -7.89
CA GLY A 515 -9.35 33.19 -8.37
C GLY A 515 -10.36 32.75 -7.31
N LEU A 516 -11.45 33.51 -7.17
CA LEU A 516 -12.58 33.12 -6.34
C LEU A 516 -13.65 32.46 -7.21
N PHE A 517 -14.10 31.27 -6.81
CA PHE A 517 -15.14 30.53 -7.51
C PHE A 517 -16.24 30.14 -6.54
N LYS A 518 -17.50 30.25 -6.97
CA LYS A 518 -18.62 29.65 -6.25
C LYS A 518 -18.98 28.33 -6.93
N VAL A 519 -19.05 27.27 -6.14
CA VAL A 519 -19.50 25.94 -6.54
C VAL A 519 -20.93 25.77 -6.08
N THR A 520 -21.78 25.10 -6.87
CA THR A 520 -23.16 24.77 -6.49
C THR A 520 -23.50 23.35 -6.96
N ALA A 521 -23.99 22.52 -6.03
CA ALA A 521 -24.37 21.13 -6.27
C ALA A 521 -25.65 21.04 -7.13
N ARG A 522 -25.64 20.20 -8.17
CA ARG A 522 -26.83 19.93 -8.99
C ARG A 522 -27.65 18.77 -8.41
N LEU A 523 -28.61 19.11 -7.55
CA LEU A 523 -29.61 18.15 -7.05
C LEU A 523 -30.65 17.82 -8.15
N ARG A 524 -30.85 16.53 -8.46
CA ARG A 524 -31.92 16.01 -9.33
C ARG A 524 -33.29 16.12 -8.65
N GLU A 525 -33.93 17.26 -8.82
CA GLU A 525 -35.39 17.47 -8.71
C GLU A 525 -36.08 17.01 -7.40
N ASN A 526 -35.37 16.96 -6.27
CA ASN A 526 -36.01 16.93 -4.95
C ASN A 526 -36.53 18.34 -4.61
N ALA A 527 -37.77 18.61 -5.04
CA ALA A 527 -38.39 19.93 -5.01
C ALA A 527 -38.62 20.48 -3.59
N GLY A 528 -37.69 21.30 -3.11
CA GLY A 528 -37.84 22.10 -1.88
C GLY A 528 -36.56 22.48 -1.14
N VAL A 529 -35.44 21.81 -1.42
CA VAL A 529 -34.15 22.03 -0.71
C VAL A 529 -33.30 23.08 -1.44
N LYS A 530 -32.60 23.97 -0.70
CA LYS A 530 -31.56 24.85 -1.27
C LYS A 530 -30.43 23.96 -1.82
N PRO A 531 -29.93 24.15 -3.06
CA PRO A 531 -28.73 23.44 -3.48
C PRO A 531 -27.56 23.84 -2.58
N PHE A 532 -26.75 22.86 -2.19
CA PHE A 532 -25.54 23.09 -1.40
C PHE A 532 -24.50 23.84 -2.23
N ASP A 533 -23.95 24.92 -1.68
CA ASP A 533 -23.03 25.83 -2.34
C ASP A 533 -21.87 26.24 -1.41
N PHE A 534 -20.66 26.35 -1.97
CA PHE A 534 -19.45 26.70 -1.23
C PHE A 534 -18.47 27.50 -2.09
N MET A 535 -17.55 28.20 -1.44
CA MET A 535 -16.51 29.00 -2.09
C MET A 535 -15.23 28.17 -2.29
N LEU A 536 -14.63 28.23 -3.49
CA LEU A 536 -13.43 27.50 -3.87
C LEU A 536 -12.31 28.49 -4.26
N ILE A 537 -11.13 28.34 -3.67
CA ILE A 537 -9.92 29.14 -3.98
C ILE A 537 -8.75 28.25 -4.43
N PRO A 538 -8.46 28.20 -5.74
CA PRO A 538 -7.27 27.59 -6.31
C PRO A 538 -5.96 28.33 -6.00
N LEU A 539 -5.03 27.66 -5.31
CA LEU A 539 -3.75 28.22 -4.88
C LEU A 539 -2.55 27.69 -5.70
N HIS A 540 -1.66 28.61 -6.04
CA HIS A 540 -0.27 28.32 -6.44
C HIS A 540 0.62 29.42 -5.85
N LEU A 541 1.27 29.16 -4.72
CA LEU A 541 2.09 30.13 -3.99
C LEU A 541 3.58 30.06 -4.39
N LYS A 542 4.37 31.03 -3.92
CA LYS A 542 5.74 31.26 -4.43
C LYS A 542 6.77 30.27 -3.86
N ALA A 543 7.40 29.50 -4.76
CA ALA A 543 8.55 28.63 -4.49
C ALA A 543 9.82 29.33 -3.96
N MET A 544 10.73 28.54 -3.38
CA MET A 544 12.07 28.88 -2.85
C MET A 544 12.10 29.62 -1.49
N ALA A 545 13.29 29.74 -0.89
CA ALA A 545 13.52 30.27 0.46
C ALA A 545 13.13 31.76 0.62
N GLU A 546 13.45 32.61 -0.36
CA GLU A 546 12.97 34.00 -0.44
C GLU A 546 11.44 34.12 -0.55
N GLY A 547 10.76 33.01 -0.88
CA GLY A 547 9.31 32.91 -0.90
C GLY A 547 8.66 32.77 0.49
N SER A 548 9.39 32.37 1.54
CA SER A 548 8.83 32.11 2.89
C SER A 548 8.04 33.29 3.45
N LYS A 549 8.63 34.50 3.47
CA LYS A 549 7.91 35.71 3.90
C LYS A 549 6.69 36.01 3.02
N ARG A 550 6.77 35.78 1.70
CA ARG A 550 5.63 35.97 0.79
C ARG A 550 4.52 34.95 0.98
N ARG A 551 4.85 33.71 1.34
CA ARG A 551 3.85 32.67 1.68
C ARG A 551 3.09 33.05 2.95
N ARG A 552 3.76 33.50 4.01
CA ARG A 552 3.08 34.03 5.21
C ARG A 552 2.20 35.24 4.89
N PHE A 553 2.71 36.22 4.13
CA PHE A 553 1.89 37.37 3.73
C PHE A 553 0.70 37.00 2.83
N ALA A 554 0.87 36.04 1.90
CA ALA A 554 -0.23 35.51 1.10
C ALA A 554 -1.28 34.82 1.99
N CYS A 555 -0.85 34.01 2.97
CA CYS A 555 -1.74 33.34 3.92
C CYS A 555 -2.50 34.34 4.80
N ARG A 556 -1.82 35.37 5.35
CA ARG A 556 -2.45 36.45 6.12
C ARG A 556 -3.46 37.23 5.29
N ILE A 557 -3.12 37.59 4.05
CA ILE A 557 -4.03 38.28 3.12
C ILE A 557 -5.25 37.41 2.81
N LEU A 558 -5.10 36.10 2.62
CA LEU A 558 -6.22 35.19 2.38
C LEU A 558 -7.13 35.04 3.62
N ALA A 559 -6.54 34.90 4.82
CA ALA A 559 -7.30 34.81 6.07
C ALA A 559 -8.12 36.09 6.34
N GLU A 560 -7.49 37.26 6.23
CA GLU A 560 -8.19 38.54 6.39
C GLU A 560 -9.15 38.85 5.23
N ALA A 561 -8.88 38.38 4.01
CA ALA A 561 -9.82 38.47 2.89
C ALA A 561 -11.11 37.69 3.17
N MET A 562 -10.99 36.43 3.61
CA MET A 562 -12.14 35.61 3.98
C MET A 562 -12.91 36.22 5.16
N LYS A 563 -12.21 36.63 6.21
CA LYS A 563 -12.81 37.32 7.37
C LYS A 563 -13.52 38.61 6.97
N HIS A 564 -12.95 39.42 6.08
CA HIS A 564 -13.64 40.60 5.56
C HIS A 564 -14.92 40.25 4.78
N CYS A 565 -14.87 39.23 3.90
CA CYS A 565 -16.04 38.73 3.19
C CYS A 565 -17.15 38.22 4.14
N LEU A 566 -16.79 37.57 5.24
CA LEU A 566 -17.74 37.03 6.24
C LEU A 566 -18.31 38.11 7.18
N GLU A 567 -17.55 39.16 7.48
CA GLU A 567 -17.95 40.23 8.40
C GLU A 567 -18.68 41.40 7.72
N HIS A 568 -18.44 41.64 6.42
CA HIS A 568 -18.83 42.88 5.73
C HIS A 568 -19.57 42.68 4.39
N GLU A 569 -19.58 41.48 3.82
CA GLU A 569 -20.19 41.15 2.52
C GLU A 569 -21.16 39.96 2.65
N ASP A 570 -21.91 39.61 1.60
CA ASP A 570 -22.94 38.55 1.63
C ASP A 570 -22.37 37.20 1.14
N PHE A 571 -21.36 36.67 1.84
CA PHE A 571 -20.72 35.38 1.55
C PHE A 571 -21.07 34.30 2.59
N ASP A 572 -21.16 33.04 2.14
CA ASP A 572 -21.42 31.88 2.99
C ASP A 572 -20.19 31.49 3.83
N ALA A 573 -20.38 30.69 4.87
CA ALA A 573 -19.31 30.22 5.78
C ALA A 573 -18.50 29.04 5.23
N ASP A 574 -18.94 28.41 4.15
CA ASP A 574 -18.36 27.21 3.56
C ASP A 574 -17.29 27.56 2.51
N TRP A 575 -16.01 27.34 2.85
CA TRP A 575 -14.85 27.65 1.99
C TRP A 575 -13.88 26.46 1.89
N VAL A 576 -13.44 26.18 0.67
CA VAL A 576 -12.42 25.19 0.31
C VAL A 576 -11.25 25.93 -0.35
N LEU A 577 -10.04 25.77 0.18
CA LEU A 577 -8.82 26.34 -0.39
C LEU A 577 -7.82 25.22 -0.66
N GLY A 578 -7.13 25.24 -1.79
CA GLY A 578 -6.09 24.23 -2.03
C GLY A 578 -5.34 24.35 -3.34
N GLY A 579 -4.30 23.54 -3.46
CA GLY A 579 -3.36 23.55 -4.58
C GLY A 579 -1.92 23.51 -4.09
N ASP A 580 -1.00 24.09 -4.85
CA ASP A 580 0.44 24.06 -4.57
C ASP A 580 0.85 25.26 -3.71
N LEU A 581 1.02 25.06 -2.41
CA LEU A 581 1.37 26.14 -1.48
C LEU A 581 2.89 26.31 -1.34
N ASN A 582 3.71 25.46 -1.96
CA ASN A 582 5.18 25.54 -1.97
C ASN A 582 5.84 25.66 -0.57
N ALA A 583 5.15 25.14 0.46
CA ALA A 583 5.58 25.06 1.85
C ALA A 583 4.95 23.82 2.51
N THR A 584 5.66 23.20 3.45
CA THR A 584 5.10 22.20 4.36
C THR A 584 4.38 22.90 5.51
N ILE A 585 3.37 22.26 6.13
CA ILE A 585 2.74 22.76 7.37
C ILE A 585 3.78 23.06 8.46
N VAL A 586 4.79 22.19 8.61
CA VAL A 586 5.89 22.31 9.59
C VAL A 586 6.83 23.51 9.33
N SER A 587 6.75 24.22 8.19
CA SER A 587 7.63 25.36 7.93
C SER A 587 7.22 26.66 8.63
N GLY A 588 6.04 26.70 9.25
CA GLY A 588 5.42 27.90 9.79
C GLY A 588 4.95 28.91 8.73
N ASP A 589 5.13 28.62 7.44
CA ASP A 589 4.71 29.56 6.38
C ASP A 589 3.18 29.65 6.21
N LEU A 590 2.44 28.70 6.78
CA LEU A 590 0.99 28.51 6.60
C LEU A 590 0.17 28.77 7.89
N GLU A 591 0.83 29.09 9.01
CA GLU A 591 0.20 29.28 10.33
C GLU A 591 -0.92 30.33 10.33
N GLU A 592 -0.82 31.35 9.47
CA GLU A 592 -1.82 32.41 9.33
C GLU A 592 -3.17 31.86 8.81
N LEU A 593 -3.20 30.77 8.02
CA LEU A 593 -4.44 30.12 7.60
C LEU A 593 -5.11 29.39 8.78
N THR A 594 -4.34 28.63 9.56
CA THR A 594 -4.86 27.91 10.74
C THR A 594 -5.22 28.86 11.88
N GLY A 595 -4.47 29.95 12.06
CA GLY A 595 -4.79 31.03 12.99
C GLY A 595 -6.04 31.81 12.58
N GLY A 596 -6.31 31.93 11.28
CA GLY A 596 -7.58 32.39 10.72
C GLY A 596 -8.76 31.41 10.89
N GLY A 597 -8.55 30.25 11.52
CA GLY A 597 -9.58 29.27 11.83
C GLY A 597 -9.80 28.19 10.76
N LEU A 598 -8.98 28.12 9.71
CA LEU A 598 -9.06 27.05 8.71
C LEU A 598 -8.45 25.74 9.22
N VAL A 599 -9.08 24.63 8.89
CA VAL A 599 -8.59 23.28 9.23
C VAL A 599 -7.80 22.71 8.06
N ALA A 600 -6.53 22.38 8.29
CA ALA A 600 -5.66 21.75 7.31
C ALA A 600 -5.98 20.24 7.19
N MET A 601 -6.75 19.84 6.19
CA MET A 601 -7.13 18.43 5.97
C MET A 601 -5.92 17.52 5.67
N SER A 602 -4.81 18.13 5.26
CA SER A 602 -3.54 17.49 4.94
C SER A 602 -2.56 17.42 6.13
N ALA A 603 -3.01 17.69 7.36
CA ALA A 603 -2.18 17.63 8.57
C ALA A 603 -1.73 16.19 8.90
N SER A 604 -2.67 15.25 8.95
CA SER A 604 -2.39 13.82 9.21
C SER A 604 -1.44 13.21 8.16
N ASP A 605 -1.66 13.52 6.88
CA ASP A 605 -0.76 13.10 5.80
C ASP A 605 0.64 13.70 5.92
N ALA A 606 0.78 14.94 6.46
CA ALA A 606 2.09 15.52 6.75
C ALA A 606 2.82 14.79 7.89
N GLU A 607 2.07 14.30 8.88
CA GLU A 607 2.57 13.56 10.04
C GLU A 607 2.99 12.13 9.66
N GLU A 608 2.23 11.44 8.80
CA GLU A 608 2.56 10.10 8.26
C GLU A 608 3.63 10.11 7.12
N GLN A 609 4.38 11.22 6.96
CA GLN A 609 5.41 11.43 5.93
C GLN A 609 4.92 11.25 4.48
N ALA A 610 3.66 11.56 4.19
CA ALA A 610 3.21 11.64 2.80
C ALA A 610 3.95 12.75 2.04
N PHE A 611 3.98 12.62 0.72
CA PHE A 611 4.61 13.60 -0.15
C PHE A 611 3.79 13.75 -1.43
N SER A 612 3.40 14.99 -1.72
CA SER A 612 2.84 15.36 -3.02
C SER A 612 3.96 15.58 -4.03
N TYR A 613 5.06 16.24 -3.63
CA TYR A 613 6.20 16.56 -4.47
C TYR A 613 7.26 15.46 -4.51
N LEU A 614 7.80 15.18 -5.71
CA LEU A 614 8.52 13.95 -6.01
C LEU A 614 10.01 14.14 -6.38
N LYS A 615 10.44 15.35 -6.75
CA LYS A 615 11.74 15.61 -7.43
C LYS A 615 12.92 15.62 -6.46
N ARG A 616 13.65 14.48 -6.40
CA ARG A 616 14.87 14.32 -5.57
C ARG A 616 15.86 15.49 -5.77
N PRO A 617 16.49 16.02 -4.69
CA PRO A 617 16.48 15.49 -3.32
C PRO A 617 15.25 15.89 -2.49
N PHE A 618 14.39 16.78 -3.00
CA PHE A 618 13.27 17.35 -2.25
C PHE A 618 12.01 16.49 -2.44
N ARG A 619 11.66 15.71 -1.41
CA ARG A 619 10.33 15.11 -1.28
C ARG A 619 9.64 15.78 -0.10
N SER A 620 8.42 16.24 -0.32
CA SER A 620 7.70 17.05 0.64
C SER A 620 6.22 17.09 0.28
N LEU A 621 5.35 17.13 1.30
CA LEU A 621 3.98 17.58 1.12
C LEU A 621 4.00 19.12 1.07
N ILE A 622 3.71 19.66 -0.11
CA ILE A 622 3.61 21.12 -0.34
C ILE A 622 2.31 21.49 -1.05
N ASP A 623 1.60 20.50 -1.57
CA ASP A 623 0.22 20.64 -2.03
C ASP A 623 -0.69 20.34 -0.83
N HIS A 624 -1.60 21.26 -0.53
CA HIS A 624 -2.42 21.22 0.68
C HIS A 624 -3.88 21.58 0.37
N VAL A 625 -4.80 21.09 1.20
CA VAL A 625 -6.22 21.50 1.23
C VAL A 625 -6.58 21.98 2.64
N TYR A 626 -7.34 23.07 2.69
CA TYR A 626 -7.88 23.71 3.88
C TYR A 626 -9.40 23.85 3.73
N LEU A 627 -10.12 23.60 4.82
CA LEU A 627 -11.57 23.78 4.94
C LEU A 627 -11.92 24.81 6.01
N SER A 628 -13.05 25.49 5.86
CA SER A 628 -13.69 26.20 6.98
C SER A 628 -14.31 25.20 7.99
N PRO A 629 -14.44 25.57 9.28
CA PRO A 629 -14.96 24.66 10.31
C PRO A 629 -16.39 24.15 10.06
N SER A 630 -17.22 24.89 9.31
CA SER A 630 -18.58 24.47 8.93
C SER A 630 -18.61 23.33 7.91
N LEU A 631 -17.51 23.12 7.17
CA LEU A 631 -17.32 22.00 6.26
C LEU A 631 -16.67 20.78 6.93
N THR A 632 -15.95 20.93 8.04
CA THR A 632 -15.28 19.78 8.70
C THR A 632 -16.22 18.83 9.44
N ASP A 633 -17.43 19.28 9.80
CA ASP A 633 -18.50 18.39 10.26
C ASP A 633 -19.24 17.69 9.09
N ARG A 634 -18.86 18.01 7.84
CA ARG A 634 -19.39 17.45 6.57
C ARG A 634 -18.34 16.61 5.82
N THR A 635 -17.20 16.32 6.44
CA THR A 635 -16.21 15.36 5.95
C THR A 635 -16.08 14.20 6.93
N ASP A 636 -15.93 12.98 6.42
CA ASP A 636 -15.55 11.84 7.23
C ASP A 636 -14.04 11.83 7.48
N LYS A 637 -13.59 11.02 8.46
CA LYS A 637 -12.17 10.97 8.86
C LYS A 637 -11.25 10.43 7.76
N ASP A 638 -11.82 9.72 6.80
CA ASP A 638 -11.14 9.13 5.65
C ASP A 638 -11.35 9.96 4.36
N GLY A 639 -12.00 11.13 4.47
CA GLY A 639 -12.46 11.94 3.34
C GLY A 639 -11.38 12.76 2.62
N PHE A 640 -10.14 12.82 3.13
CA PHE A 640 -8.99 13.44 2.48
C PHE A 640 -7.95 12.38 2.11
N MET A 641 -7.47 12.38 0.86
CA MET A 641 -6.64 11.32 0.28
C MET A 641 -5.57 11.87 -0.68
N ILE A 642 -4.30 11.56 -0.44
CA ILE A 642 -3.24 11.72 -1.46
C ILE A 642 -3.21 10.47 -2.35
N LEU A 643 -3.38 10.64 -3.67
CA LEU A 643 -3.81 9.60 -4.61
C LEU A 643 -2.96 8.30 -4.68
N ALA A 644 -1.74 8.32 -4.15
CA ALA A 644 -0.73 7.29 -4.39
C ALA A 644 -0.25 6.57 -3.11
N ARG A 645 -1.20 6.17 -2.24
CA ARG A 645 -0.96 5.22 -1.14
C ARG A 645 -1.78 3.92 -1.20
N GLU A 646 -3.05 3.97 -1.63
CA GLU A 646 -4.02 2.89 -1.35
C GLU A 646 -4.40 1.96 -2.52
N ARG A 647 -4.49 2.46 -3.77
CA ARG A 647 -4.88 1.65 -4.94
C ARG A 647 -4.00 1.95 -6.14
N ASP A 648 -3.29 0.94 -6.63
CA ASP A 648 -2.39 1.06 -7.77
C ASP A 648 -3.17 1.29 -9.07
N THR A 649 -2.90 2.42 -9.72
CA THR A 649 -3.45 2.82 -11.02
C THR A 649 -2.55 2.44 -12.20
N THR A 650 -1.43 1.74 -11.96
CA THR A 650 -0.41 1.49 -12.99
C THR A 650 -0.97 0.80 -14.24
N ARG A 651 -0.72 1.50 -15.35
CA ARG A 651 -0.97 1.09 -16.73
C ARG A 651 -0.36 -0.29 -17.05
N ASP A 652 -1.22 -1.31 -17.04
CA ASP A 652 -0.99 -2.64 -17.62
C ASP A 652 0.32 -3.34 -17.17
N GLY A 653 0.75 -3.12 -15.92
CA GLY A 653 1.98 -3.72 -15.38
C GLY A 653 3.26 -3.41 -16.16
N ASN A 654 3.25 -2.34 -16.96
CA ASN A 654 4.37 -1.89 -17.77
C ASN A 654 4.77 -0.50 -17.28
N SER A 655 6.01 -0.35 -16.80
CA SER A 655 6.43 0.72 -15.87
C SER A 655 6.54 2.11 -16.53
N ASN A 656 5.40 2.70 -16.87
CA ASN A 656 5.24 4.06 -17.40
C ASN A 656 3.97 4.77 -16.89
N GLY A 657 3.03 4.06 -16.26
CA GLY A 657 1.85 4.62 -15.60
C GLY A 657 2.12 5.03 -14.15
N ASP A 658 3.16 5.82 -13.93
CA ASP A 658 3.50 6.44 -12.64
C ASP A 658 3.23 7.94 -12.79
N TYR A 659 2.67 8.61 -11.77
CA TYR A 659 2.47 10.06 -11.78
C TYR A 659 3.76 10.82 -12.12
N LEU A 660 4.94 10.26 -11.77
CA LEU A 660 6.28 10.73 -12.17
C LEU A 660 6.49 10.95 -13.68
N THR A 661 5.71 10.32 -14.56
CA THR A 661 5.81 10.53 -16.02
C THR A 661 4.96 11.69 -16.52
N ILE A 662 3.95 12.09 -15.74
CA ILE A 662 3.00 13.16 -16.07
C ILE A 662 3.36 14.46 -15.32
N SER A 663 3.79 14.40 -14.06
CA SER A 663 4.14 15.54 -13.22
C SER A 663 5.13 15.16 -12.10
N ASP A 664 5.89 16.11 -11.56
CA ASP A 664 6.62 15.91 -10.31
C ASP A 664 5.78 16.21 -9.05
N HIS A 665 4.49 16.49 -9.21
CA HIS A 665 3.47 16.49 -8.15
C HIS A 665 2.41 15.39 -8.34
N ARG A 666 1.94 14.81 -7.24
CA ARG A 666 0.78 13.91 -7.19
C ARG A 666 -0.53 14.70 -7.04
N PRO A 667 -1.66 14.18 -7.56
CA PRO A 667 -2.97 14.70 -7.21
C PRO A 667 -3.29 14.47 -5.72
N ILE A 668 -3.97 15.43 -5.10
CA ILE A 668 -4.54 15.31 -3.75
C ILE A 668 -6.06 15.52 -3.84
N MET A 669 -6.84 14.76 -3.09
CA MET A 669 -8.29 14.66 -3.25
C MET A 669 -9.02 14.82 -1.93
N ILE A 670 -10.25 15.32 -2.00
CA ILE A 670 -11.18 15.42 -0.87
C ILE A 670 -12.62 15.12 -1.31
N ARG A 671 -13.36 14.37 -0.50
CA ARG A 671 -14.81 14.18 -0.61
C ARG A 671 -15.51 15.06 0.42
N LEU A 672 -16.54 15.78 0.00
CA LEU A 672 -17.48 16.48 0.90
C LEU A 672 -18.82 15.73 0.89
N SER A 673 -19.32 15.31 2.06
CA SER A 673 -20.56 14.53 2.17
C SER A 673 -21.69 15.32 2.86
N ILE A 674 -22.70 15.66 2.06
CA ILE A 674 -23.87 16.49 2.35
C ILE A 674 -24.91 15.67 3.12
N ASN A 675 -24.89 15.80 4.46
CA ASN A 675 -25.90 15.20 5.34
C ASN A 675 -27.16 16.09 5.42
N ASN A 676 -28.26 15.65 4.80
CA ASN A 676 -29.55 16.36 4.77
C ASN A 676 -30.25 16.53 6.14
N GLU A 677 -29.74 15.95 7.23
CA GLU A 677 -30.43 15.91 8.54
C GLU A 677 -30.04 17.06 9.50
N LEU A 678 -29.00 17.84 9.18
CA LEU A 678 -28.47 18.88 10.09
C LEU A 678 -29.24 20.22 10.07
N ASP A 679 -30.10 20.46 9.07
CA ASP A 679 -30.91 21.69 8.98
C ASP A 679 -32.28 21.60 9.73
N THR A 680 -32.61 20.46 10.34
CA THR A 680 -33.87 20.29 11.11
C THR A 680 -33.69 20.51 12.61
N GLU A 681 -34.01 21.73 13.05
CA GLU A 681 -34.37 22.23 14.39
C GLU A 681 -33.84 21.54 15.67
N LYS A 682 -33.24 22.36 16.55
CA LYS A 682 -32.71 21.98 17.88
C LYS A 682 -33.78 21.34 18.79
N GLY A 683 -33.54 20.10 19.24
CA GLY A 683 -34.38 19.35 20.19
C GLY A 683 -33.61 18.81 21.41
N GLU A 684 -34.30 18.63 22.54
CA GLU A 684 -33.69 18.42 23.87
C GLU A 684 -33.21 16.98 24.17
N THR A 685 -32.33 16.91 25.18
CA THR A 685 -31.65 15.73 25.75
C THR A 685 -32.54 14.54 26.15
N GLN A 686 -32.01 13.32 25.97
CA GLN A 686 -31.89 12.31 27.05
C GLN A 686 -30.86 11.23 26.68
N GLY A 687 -30.38 10.46 27.67
CA GLY A 687 -29.46 9.33 27.46
C GLY A 687 -29.54 8.32 28.59
N ASN A 688 -28.84 7.18 28.45
CA ASN A 688 -28.25 6.40 29.55
C ASN A 688 -27.37 5.24 29.02
N ASP A 689 -26.16 5.15 29.58
CA ASP A 689 -25.31 3.98 29.90
C ASP A 689 -25.16 2.76 28.95
N ASP A 690 -23.90 2.47 28.63
CA ASP A 690 -23.41 1.20 28.07
C ASP A 690 -23.55 0.00 29.02
N HIS A 691 -23.38 -1.24 28.51
CA HIS A 691 -22.29 -2.11 29.01
C HIS A 691 -22.06 -3.43 28.21
N VAL A 692 -20.78 -3.69 27.92
CA VAL A 692 -20.10 -5.01 27.84
C VAL A 692 -20.51 -5.97 26.70
N ILE A 693 -19.60 -6.18 25.72
CA ILE A 693 -18.63 -7.32 25.66
C ILE A 693 -17.45 -6.88 24.76
N GLU A 694 -16.26 -6.66 25.33
CA GLU A 694 -14.97 -6.68 24.63
C GLU A 694 -13.89 -7.14 25.64
N ASP A 695 -13.32 -8.33 25.44
CA ASP A 695 -12.09 -8.76 26.12
C ASP A 695 -11.50 -10.00 25.43
N ILE A 696 -10.17 -10.04 25.21
CA ILE A 696 -9.25 -11.21 25.08
C ILE A 696 -7.98 -10.92 24.23
N LEU A 697 -8.00 -10.04 23.22
CA LEU A 697 -6.83 -9.79 22.32
C LEU A 697 -6.29 -8.35 22.38
N GLY A 698 -5.91 -7.87 23.56
CA GLY A 698 -5.37 -6.50 23.72
C GLY A 698 -4.72 -6.20 25.07
N VAL A 699 -3.91 -7.12 25.62
CA VAL A 699 -3.37 -6.99 26.99
C VAL A 699 -1.91 -7.48 27.12
N VAL A 700 -0.94 -6.61 26.78
CA VAL A 700 0.36 -6.52 27.47
C VAL A 700 0.76 -5.03 27.57
N GLY A 701 1.52 -4.50 26.60
CA GLY A 701 2.18 -3.19 26.70
C GLY A 701 1.28 -1.99 26.98
N ASP A 702 0.11 -1.90 26.32
CA ASP A 702 -0.79 -0.74 26.43
C ASP A 702 -1.36 -0.50 27.86
N LYS A 703 -1.29 -1.49 28.75
CA LYS A 703 -1.71 -1.31 30.15
C LYS A 703 -0.62 -0.72 31.06
N PHE A 704 0.67 -0.94 30.77
CA PHE A 704 1.73 -0.58 31.70
C PHE A 704 1.99 0.93 31.72
N ILE A 705 2.23 1.53 30.55
CA ILE A 705 2.45 2.99 30.42
C ILE A 705 1.23 3.78 30.93
N LYS A 706 0.02 3.25 30.76
CA LYS A 706 -1.24 3.86 31.24
C LYS A 706 -1.54 3.62 32.73
N SER A 707 -0.66 2.93 33.45
CA SER A 707 -0.80 2.66 34.90
C SER A 707 0.08 3.55 35.79
N ILE A 708 1.00 4.32 35.20
CA ILE A 708 1.95 5.19 35.91
C ILE A 708 1.23 6.48 36.39
N PRO A 709 1.21 6.79 37.71
CA PRO A 709 0.50 7.96 38.25
C PRO A 709 1.17 9.32 37.89
N GLY A 710 0.84 9.85 36.73
CA GLY A 710 1.28 11.18 36.25
C GLY A 710 0.93 11.38 34.77
N VAL A 711 1.09 10.30 33.99
CA VAL A 711 0.81 10.22 32.56
C VAL A 711 -0.65 10.58 32.25
N LYS A 712 -0.87 11.78 31.71
CA LYS A 712 -2.16 12.16 31.11
C LYS A 712 -2.33 11.40 29.81
N GLY A 713 -3.12 10.32 29.84
CA GLY A 713 -3.37 9.49 28.67
C GLY A 713 -3.92 10.30 27.48
N GLY A 714 -3.19 10.29 26.38
CA GLY A 714 -3.71 10.73 25.08
C GLY A 714 -4.91 9.88 24.65
N SER A 715 -5.79 10.46 23.84
CA SER A 715 -6.89 9.71 23.21
C SER A 715 -6.33 8.58 22.34
N LYS A 716 -7.08 7.48 22.18
CA LYS A 716 -6.68 6.38 21.29
C LYS A 716 -6.75 6.84 19.82
N THR A 717 -5.65 7.33 19.26
CA THR A 717 -5.47 7.42 17.80
C THR A 717 -5.28 6.01 17.24
N LYS A 718 -5.72 5.82 15.99
CA LYS A 718 -5.37 4.66 15.14
C LYS A 718 -4.74 5.24 13.86
N GLY A 719 -3.43 5.37 13.89
CA GLY A 719 -2.57 5.87 12.80
C GLY A 719 -1.12 5.52 13.15
N ASN A 720 -0.20 5.62 12.19
CA ASN A 720 1.23 5.34 12.44
C ASN A 720 1.95 6.55 13.04
N ASP A 721 1.32 7.22 14.01
CA ASP A 721 1.87 8.37 14.73
C ASP A 721 3.22 8.01 15.35
N ILE A 722 4.17 8.95 15.31
CA ILE A 722 5.34 8.86 16.18
C ILE A 722 4.86 9.16 17.60
N SER A 723 4.87 8.15 18.46
CA SER A 723 4.38 8.29 19.83
C SER A 723 5.25 9.25 20.65
N GLU A 724 4.75 10.49 20.77
CA GLU A 724 5.31 11.57 21.58
C GLU A 724 4.90 11.40 23.06
N ILE A 725 5.31 10.28 23.67
CA ILE A 725 5.35 10.21 25.12
C ILE A 725 6.39 11.23 25.59
N SER A 726 5.98 12.12 26.49
CA SER A 726 6.85 13.04 27.20
C SER A 726 6.68 12.74 28.69
N LEU A 727 7.74 12.24 29.31
CA LEU A 727 7.83 11.99 30.75
C LEU A 727 8.70 13.08 31.39
N SER A 728 8.43 13.43 32.64
CA SER A 728 9.42 14.13 33.47
C SER A 728 10.57 13.20 33.87
N LYS A 729 11.65 13.79 34.40
CA LYS A 729 12.77 13.06 35.01
C LYS A 729 12.27 12.10 36.10
N GLU A 730 11.36 12.55 36.94
CA GLU A 730 10.76 11.78 38.03
C GLU A 730 9.92 10.60 37.51
N GLU A 731 9.13 10.80 36.45
CA GLU A 731 8.33 9.73 35.84
C GLU A 731 9.22 8.68 35.15
N ALA A 732 10.33 9.08 34.52
CA ALA A 732 11.29 8.15 33.92
C ALA A 732 12.07 7.33 34.97
N LEU A 733 12.46 7.95 36.10
CA LEU A 733 13.05 7.23 37.23
C LEU A 733 12.04 6.31 37.92
N GLN A 734 10.76 6.70 38.02
CA GLN A 734 9.70 5.81 38.51
C GLN A 734 9.47 4.62 37.58
N LEU A 735 9.44 4.85 36.25
CA LEU A 735 9.34 3.79 35.24
C LEU A 735 10.47 2.77 35.38
N LEU A 736 11.72 3.23 35.58
CA LEU A 736 12.85 2.36 35.88
C LEU A 736 12.61 1.54 37.16
N GLU A 737 12.24 2.19 38.27
CA GLU A 737 11.98 1.51 39.53
C GLU A 737 10.84 0.48 39.44
N GLU A 738 9.81 0.72 38.62
CA GLU A 738 8.75 -0.25 38.33
C GLU A 738 9.24 -1.39 37.43
N ASN A 739 10.05 -1.10 36.42
CA ASN A 739 10.68 -2.10 35.56
C ASN A 739 11.63 -3.05 36.31
N LYS A 740 12.40 -2.55 37.30
CA LYS A 740 13.24 -3.39 38.19
C LYS A 740 12.46 -4.46 38.97
N LYS A 741 11.12 -4.37 39.03
CA LYS A 741 10.23 -5.34 39.71
C LYS A 741 9.70 -6.43 38.75
N ARG A 742 9.94 -6.32 37.44
CA ARG A 742 9.48 -7.26 36.41
C ARG A 742 10.33 -8.54 36.41
N VAL A 743 9.79 -9.63 35.86
CA VAL A 743 10.61 -10.78 35.46
C VAL A 743 11.48 -10.32 34.28
N TYR A 744 12.80 -10.40 34.41
CA TYR A 744 13.73 -9.91 33.39
C TYR A 744 13.50 -10.58 32.02
N PHE A 745 13.47 -11.92 31.97
CA PHE A 745 13.16 -12.65 30.74
C PHE A 745 12.39 -13.95 31.06
N ASN A 746 11.38 -14.27 30.24
CA ASN A 746 10.57 -15.46 30.37
C ASN A 746 10.60 -16.29 29.07
N GLU A 747 11.34 -17.40 29.10
CA GLU A 747 11.58 -18.28 27.94
C GLU A 747 10.30 -18.87 27.34
N GLU A 748 9.26 -19.12 28.13
CA GLU A 748 8.01 -19.72 27.63
C GLU A 748 7.04 -18.68 27.05
N GLU A 749 7.00 -17.46 27.62
CA GLU A 749 6.27 -16.34 27.03
C GLU A 749 6.92 -15.89 25.72
N ASP A 750 8.25 -15.82 25.66
CA ASP A 750 8.97 -15.47 24.43
C ASP A 750 8.74 -16.50 23.31
N LYS A 751 8.71 -17.81 23.62
CA LYS A 751 8.31 -18.85 22.64
C LYS A 751 6.91 -18.64 22.08
N VAL A 752 5.95 -18.25 22.92
CA VAL A 752 4.58 -17.96 22.48
C VAL A 752 4.55 -16.69 21.62
N ALA A 753 5.23 -15.62 22.05
CA ALA A 753 5.34 -14.37 21.30
C ALA A 753 6.02 -14.56 19.94
N LYS A 754 7.15 -15.27 19.89
CA LYS A 754 7.87 -15.68 18.68
C LYS A 754 6.99 -16.49 17.73
N ARG A 755 6.23 -17.45 18.25
CA ARG A 755 5.31 -18.28 17.45
C ARG A 755 4.11 -17.49 16.91
N ALA A 756 3.60 -16.52 17.65
CA ALA A 756 2.56 -15.61 17.18
C ALA A 756 3.12 -14.66 16.10
N TYR A 757 4.32 -14.13 16.32
CA TYR A 757 4.98 -13.14 15.47
C TYR A 757 5.40 -13.68 14.10
N TYR A 758 6.14 -14.80 14.06
CA TYR A 758 6.56 -15.42 12.79
C TYR A 758 5.46 -16.31 12.15
N GLY A 759 4.34 -16.50 12.86
CA GLY A 759 3.18 -17.24 12.39
C GLY A 759 3.49 -18.65 11.89
N LYS A 760 2.98 -18.97 10.69
CA LYS A 760 3.52 -20.08 9.89
C LYS A 760 4.40 -19.47 8.81
N MET A 761 5.68 -19.85 8.81
CA MET A 761 6.59 -19.55 7.69
C MET A 761 5.91 -19.92 6.36
N PRO A 762 6.12 -19.13 5.29
CA PRO A 762 5.80 -19.53 3.93
C PRO A 762 6.49 -20.85 3.56
N GLY A 763 6.09 -21.41 2.41
CA GLY A 763 6.71 -22.60 1.86
C GLY A 763 8.14 -22.34 1.34
N ALA A 764 8.57 -23.11 0.35
CA ALA A 764 9.88 -22.93 -0.26
C ALA A 764 10.03 -21.53 -0.89
N LEU A 765 10.83 -20.68 -0.26
CA LEU A 765 11.23 -19.36 -0.76
C LEU A 765 12.70 -19.41 -1.17
N ASN A 766 13.03 -18.83 -2.33
CA ASN A 766 14.42 -18.53 -2.65
C ASN A 766 14.96 -17.39 -1.76
N ALA A 767 16.28 -17.20 -1.72
CA ALA A 767 16.92 -16.26 -0.79
C ALA A 767 16.40 -14.81 -0.88
N LYS A 768 15.93 -14.38 -2.07
CA LYS A 768 15.37 -13.04 -2.31
C LYS A 768 13.90 -12.93 -1.91
N GLN A 769 13.10 -13.96 -2.18
CA GLN A 769 11.75 -14.08 -1.65
C GLN A 769 11.74 -14.15 -0.12
N LEU A 770 12.71 -14.86 0.48
CA LEU A 770 12.88 -14.97 1.92
C LEU A 770 13.29 -13.63 2.53
N PHE A 771 14.20 -12.88 1.89
CA PHE A 771 14.52 -11.49 2.27
C PHE A 771 13.26 -10.60 2.22
N ASN A 772 12.52 -10.63 1.11
CA ASN A 772 11.30 -9.82 0.94
C ASN A 772 10.23 -10.17 1.99
N HIS A 773 10.06 -11.45 2.33
CA HIS A 773 9.10 -11.89 3.36
C HIS A 773 9.46 -11.37 4.75
N PHE A 774 10.71 -11.56 5.19
CA PHE A 774 11.16 -11.06 6.49
C PHE A 774 11.23 -9.53 6.53
N GLN A 775 11.51 -8.87 5.40
CA GLN A 775 11.39 -7.42 5.29
C GLN A 775 9.94 -6.96 5.47
N GLY A 776 8.98 -7.60 4.79
CA GLY A 776 7.55 -7.29 4.91
C GLY A 776 7.09 -7.42 6.36
N LEU A 777 7.31 -8.59 6.96
CA LEU A 777 6.97 -8.86 8.36
C LEU A 777 7.54 -7.80 9.32
N VAL A 778 8.83 -7.47 9.21
CA VAL A 778 9.52 -6.52 10.11
C VAL A 778 9.16 -5.05 9.80
N LYS A 779 8.56 -4.75 8.65
CA LYS A 779 7.92 -3.46 8.33
C LYS A 779 6.49 -3.39 8.87
N GLU A 780 5.65 -4.34 8.51
CA GLU A 780 4.22 -4.43 8.83
C GLU A 780 3.96 -4.48 10.35
N THR A 781 4.83 -5.17 11.09
CA THR A 781 4.72 -5.29 12.55
C THR A 781 5.37 -4.14 13.32
N HIS A 782 6.02 -3.18 12.67
CA HIS A 782 6.59 -2.01 13.35
C HIS A 782 5.47 -0.96 13.56
N THR A 783 4.46 -1.32 14.36
CA THR A 783 3.17 -0.62 14.48
C THR A 783 3.19 0.60 15.39
N SER A 784 4.28 0.86 16.08
CA SER A 784 4.40 2.00 17.00
C SER A 784 5.75 2.66 16.80
N LEU A 785 5.77 3.72 15.99
CA LEU A 785 6.99 4.43 15.66
C LEU A 785 7.42 5.25 16.89
N LEU A 786 8.64 5.02 17.37
CA LEU A 786 9.13 5.69 18.58
C LEU A 786 9.95 6.93 18.24
N SER A 787 9.77 7.99 19.05
CA SER A 787 10.63 9.16 19.04
C SER A 787 11.99 8.82 19.67
N TYR A 788 13.07 9.47 19.22
CA TYR A 788 14.41 9.26 19.80
C TYR A 788 14.48 9.89 21.21
N LYS A 789 14.13 9.10 22.23
CA LYS A 789 14.17 9.47 23.66
C LYS A 789 14.79 8.32 24.49
N PRO A 790 16.13 8.19 24.54
CA PRO A 790 16.82 7.06 25.20
C PRO A 790 16.45 6.90 26.68
N ALA A 791 16.37 7.99 27.45
CA ALA A 791 15.90 7.99 28.83
C ALA A 791 14.43 7.56 29.06
N VAL A 792 13.62 7.42 28.00
CA VAL A 792 12.24 6.89 28.08
C VAL A 792 12.18 5.43 27.61
N TYR A 793 12.83 5.09 26.50
CA TYR A 793 12.65 3.79 25.83
C TYR A 793 13.82 2.82 25.95
N VAL A 794 15.06 3.31 26.08
CA VAL A 794 16.28 2.50 26.02
C VAL A 794 16.79 2.18 27.43
N TYR A 795 17.09 3.21 28.22
CA TYR A 795 17.72 3.09 29.53
C TYR A 795 16.81 2.48 30.63
N PRO A 796 15.49 2.75 30.70
CA PRO A 796 14.65 2.24 31.80
C PRO A 796 14.30 0.75 31.74
N TRP A 797 14.56 0.05 30.63
CA TRP A 797 14.19 -1.36 30.47
C TRP A 797 14.97 -2.12 29.38
N VAL A 798 14.99 -1.62 28.15
CA VAL A 798 15.43 -2.38 26.97
C VAL A 798 16.91 -2.72 27.03
N ASP A 799 17.77 -1.78 27.41
CA ASP A 799 19.24 -1.94 27.38
C ASP A 799 19.81 -2.51 28.69
N LEU A 800 18.95 -2.79 29.68
CA LEU A 800 19.34 -3.36 30.98
C LEU A 800 19.90 -4.78 30.84
N GLN A 801 20.95 -5.08 31.60
CA GLN A 801 21.48 -6.43 31.80
C GLN A 801 20.69 -7.22 32.86
N GLN A 802 21.01 -8.50 33.04
CA GLN A 802 20.37 -9.39 34.04
C GLN A 802 20.54 -8.92 35.49
N ASP A 803 21.59 -8.13 35.78
CA ASP A 803 21.83 -7.51 37.09
C ASP A 803 21.18 -6.11 37.22
N LEU A 804 20.40 -5.71 36.22
CA LEU A 804 19.69 -4.43 36.09
C LEU A 804 20.62 -3.20 35.95
N THR A 805 21.89 -3.41 35.60
CA THR A 805 22.81 -2.33 35.17
C THR A 805 22.69 -2.05 33.67
N LEU A 806 23.17 -0.87 33.24
CA LEU A 806 23.49 -0.62 31.82
C LEU A 806 24.96 -0.93 31.57
N VAL A 807 25.26 -1.49 30.40
CA VAL A 807 26.62 -1.89 30.01
C VAL A 807 26.98 -1.31 28.66
N ASN A 808 28.12 -0.61 28.60
CA ASN A 808 28.67 -0.04 27.37
C ASN A 808 28.80 -1.12 26.29
N LEU A 809 28.12 -0.95 25.15
CA LEU A 809 28.13 -1.88 24.01
C LEU A 809 29.54 -2.34 23.59
N TYR A 810 30.53 -1.44 23.66
CA TYR A 810 31.88 -1.67 23.12
C TYR A 810 32.92 -2.02 24.20
N SER A 811 33.01 -1.26 25.30
CA SER A 811 33.97 -1.57 26.38
C SER A 811 33.45 -2.64 27.35
N GLY A 812 32.13 -2.74 27.48
CA GLY A 812 31.45 -3.57 28.48
C GLY A 812 31.74 -3.16 29.92
N GLU A 813 31.98 -1.87 30.15
CA GLU A 813 31.93 -1.22 31.47
C GLU A 813 30.46 -1.04 31.88
N ALA A 814 30.15 -1.29 33.16
CA ALA A 814 28.80 -1.19 33.73
C ALA A 814 28.55 0.16 34.41
N THR A 815 27.30 0.62 34.47
CA THR A 815 26.87 1.85 35.14
C THR A 815 25.38 1.77 35.51
N GLU A 816 24.99 2.43 36.61
CA GLU A 816 23.60 2.45 37.08
C GLU A 816 22.69 3.26 36.12
N PRO A 817 21.52 2.73 35.73
CA PRO A 817 20.64 3.39 34.76
C PRO A 817 20.10 4.75 35.23
N GLU A 818 19.93 4.96 36.53
CA GLU A 818 19.54 6.25 37.12
C GLU A 818 20.43 7.38 36.62
N SER A 819 21.76 7.25 36.73
CA SER A 819 22.71 8.30 36.39
C SER A 819 22.74 8.66 34.90
N LEU A 820 22.21 7.80 34.03
CA LEU A 820 21.98 8.13 32.62
C LEU A 820 20.68 8.89 32.42
N ILE A 821 19.59 8.44 33.06
CA ILE A 821 18.29 9.11 32.99
C ILE A 821 18.40 10.53 33.56
N GLU A 822 19.10 10.73 34.69
CA GLU A 822 19.33 12.07 35.24
C GLU A 822 20.11 12.97 34.25
N ALA A 823 21.16 12.45 33.63
CA ALA A 823 22.01 13.22 32.71
C ALA A 823 21.33 13.55 31.36
N ASP A 824 20.46 12.69 30.83
CA ASP A 824 19.67 12.96 29.61
C ASP A 824 18.62 14.07 29.85
N PHE A 825 18.13 14.23 31.10
CA PHE A 825 17.12 15.23 31.47
C PHE A 825 17.69 16.58 31.98
N GLU A 826 18.95 16.62 32.43
CA GLU A 826 19.59 17.84 32.96
C GLU A 826 20.23 18.75 31.89
N ILE A 827 19.92 18.53 30.61
CA ILE A 827 20.48 19.29 29.47
C ILE A 827 19.76 20.63 29.31
N ASP A 828 20.36 21.71 29.82
CA ASP A 828 20.00 23.10 29.46
C ASP A 828 20.61 23.49 28.09
N GLU A 829 19.96 24.37 27.33
CA GLU A 829 20.32 24.68 25.92
C GLU A 829 21.69 25.36 25.75
N GLN A 830 22.33 25.81 26.84
CA GLN A 830 23.51 26.67 26.78
C GLN A 830 24.86 25.99 26.99
N ASP A 831 24.94 24.73 27.45
CA ASP A 831 26.21 24.11 27.88
C ASP A 831 26.55 22.76 27.18
N LEU A 832 26.75 22.85 25.86
CA LEU A 832 27.03 21.72 24.96
C LEU A 832 28.36 20.97 25.21
N GLU A 833 29.24 21.43 26.11
CA GLU A 833 30.55 20.81 26.34
C GLU A 833 30.55 19.75 27.46
N SER A 834 29.50 19.68 28.31
CA SER A 834 29.43 18.78 29.47
C SER A 834 28.68 17.45 29.22
N ARG A 835 29.07 16.70 28.19
CA ARG A 835 28.53 15.34 27.99
C ARG A 835 28.86 14.43 29.19
N GLY A 836 27.80 14.03 29.92
CA GLY A 836 27.86 13.05 31.01
C GLY A 836 28.36 11.67 30.57
N MET A 837 28.50 10.74 31.52
CA MET A 837 29.27 9.50 31.35
C MET A 837 28.85 8.60 30.16
N TYR A 838 27.61 8.69 29.68
CA TYR A 838 27.07 7.86 28.59
C TYR A 838 26.26 8.67 27.57
N ASN A 839 26.08 8.07 26.39
CA ASN A 839 25.29 8.52 25.26
C ASN A 839 24.59 7.29 24.64
N CYS A 840 23.64 7.50 23.73
CA CYS A 840 23.10 6.41 22.92
C CYS A 840 23.92 6.20 21.65
N GLU A 841 24.34 4.96 21.41
CA GLU A 841 24.90 4.50 20.13
C GLU A 841 23.78 4.28 19.11
N HIS A 842 24.01 4.70 17.87
CA HIS A 842 23.28 4.20 16.70
C HIS A 842 24.23 3.28 15.93
N VAL A 843 24.07 1.96 16.09
CA VAL A 843 24.99 0.96 15.52
C VAL A 843 25.13 1.13 14.00
N VAL A 844 24.05 1.55 13.32
CA VAL A 844 24.13 2.16 11.99
C VAL A 844 24.15 3.69 12.14
N PRO A 845 25.23 4.39 11.76
CA PRO A 845 25.39 5.83 12.01
C PRO A 845 24.26 6.69 11.44
N GLN A 846 23.71 7.60 12.26
CA GLN A 846 22.65 8.52 11.83
C GLN A 846 23.01 9.34 10.57
N SER A 847 24.30 9.63 10.35
CA SER A 847 24.79 10.34 9.16
C SER A 847 24.63 9.56 7.86
N TRP A 848 24.41 8.25 7.90
CA TRP A 848 24.19 7.44 6.70
C TRP A 848 22.74 7.51 6.19
N PHE A 849 21.79 7.87 7.06
CA PHE A 849 20.35 8.02 6.80
C PHE A 849 19.82 9.42 7.17
N SER A 850 20.68 10.44 7.19
CA SER A 850 20.30 11.85 7.43
C SER A 850 19.51 12.15 8.72
N LYS A 851 19.66 11.32 9.76
CA LYS A 851 18.88 11.37 11.02
C LYS A 851 17.35 11.17 10.86
N SER A 852 16.88 10.62 9.74
CA SER A 852 15.45 10.39 9.48
C SER A 852 14.77 9.47 10.51
N ASN A 853 13.48 9.72 10.76
CA ASN A 853 12.58 8.79 11.44
C ASN A 853 11.88 7.89 10.39
N PRO A 854 11.54 6.63 10.72
CA PRO A 854 11.70 5.98 12.03
C PRO A 854 13.11 5.45 12.31
N GLN A 855 14.05 5.47 11.35
CA GLN A 855 15.40 4.90 11.51
C GLN A 855 16.15 5.40 12.74
N ARG A 856 15.97 6.67 13.15
CA ARG A 856 16.63 7.27 14.33
C ARG A 856 16.08 6.76 15.67
N GLY A 857 14.82 6.31 15.72
CA GLY A 857 14.12 5.88 16.94
C GLY A 857 13.95 4.36 17.09
N ASP A 858 14.10 3.60 16.01
CA ASP A 858 14.02 2.12 16.00
C ASP A 858 15.00 1.49 17.01
N LEU A 859 14.47 0.86 18.06
CA LEU A 859 15.24 0.40 19.22
C LEU A 859 16.21 -0.75 18.89
N HIS A 860 15.99 -1.50 17.78
CA HIS A 860 16.82 -2.66 17.43
C HIS A 860 18.28 -2.32 17.07
N HIS A 861 18.64 -1.04 16.96
CA HIS A 861 20.03 -0.59 16.80
C HIS A 861 20.47 0.53 17.77
N LEU A 862 19.70 0.79 18.83
CA LEU A 862 20.01 1.75 19.91
C LEU A 862 20.58 1.07 21.15
N PHE A 863 21.73 1.53 21.66
CA PHE A 863 22.40 0.93 22.82
C PHE A 863 23.11 1.96 23.71
N ALA A 864 23.33 1.69 25.01
CA ALA A 864 24.14 2.56 25.87
C ALA A 864 25.64 2.46 25.52
N CYS A 865 26.32 3.59 25.44
CA CYS A 865 27.72 3.70 25.04
C CYS A 865 28.35 4.98 25.60
N THR A 866 29.55 4.93 26.18
CA THR A 866 30.24 6.16 26.64
C THR A 866 30.45 7.15 25.47
N PRO A 867 30.43 8.48 25.70
CA PRO A 867 30.71 9.45 24.63
C PRO A 867 32.08 9.25 24.00
N GLY A 868 33.04 8.72 24.77
CA GLY A 868 34.36 8.29 24.28
C GLY A 868 34.23 7.20 23.22
N CYS A 869 33.66 6.04 23.56
CA CYS A 869 33.51 4.92 22.61
C CYS A 869 32.66 5.30 21.39
N ASN A 870 31.55 6.03 21.59
CA ASN A 870 30.68 6.51 20.52
C ASN A 870 31.43 7.45 19.54
N SER A 871 32.22 8.38 20.08
CA SER A 871 33.02 9.31 19.25
C SER A 871 34.23 8.63 18.59
N PHE A 872 34.81 7.62 19.25
CA PHE A 872 35.92 6.82 18.72
C PHE A 872 35.46 5.94 17.55
N ARG A 873 34.28 5.33 17.65
CA ARG A 873 33.59 4.62 16.56
C ARG A 873 33.16 5.58 15.45
N GLY A 874 32.49 6.68 15.79
CA GLY A 874 32.00 7.66 14.81
C GLY A 874 31.12 7.03 13.73
N ASN A 875 31.33 7.41 12.47
CA ASN A 875 30.54 6.95 11.32
C ASN A 875 31.23 5.89 10.45
N ILE A 876 32.15 5.12 11.02
CA ILE A 876 33.07 4.21 10.34
C ILE A 876 32.44 2.82 10.15
N PRO A 877 32.55 2.18 8.98
CA PRO A 877 31.99 0.85 8.76
C PRO A 877 32.69 -0.24 9.55
N TYR A 878 31.93 -1.27 9.92
CA TYR A 878 32.44 -2.48 10.58
C TYR A 878 33.27 -3.34 9.63
N LYS A 879 34.43 -3.80 10.11
CA LYS A 879 35.36 -4.72 9.42
C LYS A 879 36.09 -5.59 10.46
N GLU A 880 36.49 -6.79 10.08
CA GLU A 880 37.41 -7.64 10.84
C GLU A 880 38.89 -7.27 10.57
N PHE A 881 39.75 -7.34 11.59
CA PHE A 881 41.19 -7.17 11.44
C PHE A 881 41.95 -8.49 11.75
N PRO A 882 43.07 -8.81 11.06
CA PRO A 882 43.83 -10.03 11.35
C PRO A 882 44.63 -9.95 12.66
N ASP A 883 44.75 -11.07 13.39
CA ASP A 883 45.48 -11.25 14.67
C ASP A 883 46.94 -10.73 14.74
N TRP A 884 47.54 -10.37 13.60
CA TRP A 884 48.98 -10.16 13.44
C TRP A 884 49.38 -8.74 13.00
N GLU A 885 48.45 -7.77 12.96
CA GLU A 885 48.78 -6.36 12.71
C GLU A 885 48.77 -5.53 14.02
N GLU A 886 49.95 -5.11 14.49
CA GLU A 886 50.12 -4.30 15.72
C GLU A 886 49.58 -2.87 15.57
N LYS A 887 48.30 -2.62 15.90
CA LYS A 887 47.74 -1.26 16.06
C LYS A 887 46.91 -1.13 17.34
N VAL A 888 46.82 0.08 17.89
CA VAL A 888 46.56 0.31 19.32
C VAL A 888 45.07 0.44 19.65
N MET A 889 44.65 -0.31 20.68
CA MET A 889 43.30 -0.36 21.25
C MET A 889 42.92 0.93 22.01
N ASP A 890 41.66 1.34 21.86
CA ASP A 890 40.90 1.98 22.95
C ASP A 890 40.19 0.86 23.76
N ASN A 891 39.55 1.17 24.89
CA ASN A 891 38.78 0.17 25.63
C ASN A 891 37.58 -0.38 24.83
N CYS A 892 37.20 0.29 23.75
CA CYS A 892 36.01 0.05 22.93
C CYS A 892 36.25 -0.90 21.73
N GLY A 893 37.42 -0.85 21.10
CA GLY A 893 37.63 -1.49 19.79
C GLY A 893 38.96 -1.14 19.14
N ASN A 894 39.23 -1.83 18.03
CA ASN A 894 40.33 -1.53 17.13
C ASN A 894 39.82 -0.64 15.98
N ARG A 895 40.66 0.28 15.52
CA ARG A 895 40.32 1.22 14.44
C ARG A 895 41.52 1.45 13.53
N GLU A 896 41.37 1.15 12.26
CA GLU A 896 42.40 1.38 11.24
C GLU A 896 41.78 1.88 9.95
N GLY A 897 42.39 2.92 9.36
CA GLY A 897 42.00 3.46 8.06
C GLY A 897 40.53 3.91 8.06
N ASP A 898 39.72 3.18 7.29
CA ASP A 898 38.28 3.35 7.15
C ASP A 898 37.48 2.19 7.79
N GLY A 899 38.06 1.40 8.70
CA GLY A 899 37.41 0.28 9.39
C GLY A 899 37.40 0.42 10.92
N PHE A 900 36.39 -0.18 11.54
CA PHE A 900 36.29 -0.37 13.00
C PHE A 900 35.89 -1.80 13.35
N GLU A 901 36.57 -2.38 14.33
CA GLU A 901 36.31 -3.70 14.89
C GLU A 901 35.91 -3.55 16.37
N PRO A 902 34.72 -3.99 16.79
CA PRO A 902 34.32 -4.00 18.20
C PRO A 902 35.21 -4.93 19.03
N LYS A 903 35.68 -4.48 20.19
CA LYS A 903 36.42 -5.32 21.16
C LYS A 903 35.52 -6.36 21.82
N ARG A 904 34.21 -6.08 21.87
CA ARG A 904 33.13 -6.91 22.42
C ARG A 904 31.88 -6.73 21.56
N ALA A 905 30.94 -7.65 21.67
CA ALA A 905 29.60 -7.55 21.08
C ALA A 905 29.60 -7.48 19.52
N LYS A 906 30.58 -8.14 18.87
CA LYS A 906 30.63 -8.29 17.41
C LYS A 906 29.33 -8.88 16.85
N GLY A 907 28.78 -9.92 17.50
CA GLY A 907 27.52 -10.55 17.13
C GLY A 907 26.30 -9.65 17.32
N VAL A 908 26.30 -8.82 18.38
CA VAL A 908 25.20 -7.87 18.67
C VAL A 908 25.15 -6.79 17.59
N VAL A 909 26.28 -6.16 17.27
CA VAL A 909 26.32 -5.14 16.19
C VAL A 909 26.08 -5.74 14.82
N ALA A 910 26.48 -6.99 14.60
CA ALA A 910 26.15 -7.73 13.38
C ALA A 910 24.63 -7.94 13.25
N ARG A 911 23.96 -8.46 14.28
CA ARG A 911 22.49 -8.67 14.26
C ARG A 911 21.70 -7.38 14.14
N ALA A 912 22.13 -6.29 14.80
CA ALA A 912 21.53 -4.98 14.65
C ALA A 912 21.74 -4.40 13.23
N THR A 913 22.93 -4.55 12.64
CA THR A 913 23.23 -4.06 11.28
C THR A 913 22.50 -4.89 10.22
N LEU A 914 22.44 -6.21 10.36
CA LEU A 914 21.70 -7.12 9.47
C LEU A 914 20.19 -6.85 9.54
N TYR A 915 19.63 -6.62 10.74
CA TYR A 915 18.26 -6.13 10.93
C TYR A 915 18.04 -4.81 10.19
N PHE A 916 18.93 -3.84 10.37
CA PHE A 916 18.78 -2.53 9.73
C PHE A 916 18.86 -2.64 8.20
N MET A 917 19.71 -3.53 7.67
CA MET A 917 19.77 -3.86 6.24
C MET A 917 18.49 -4.52 5.71
N LEU A 918 17.85 -5.36 6.52
CA LEU A 918 16.55 -5.99 6.21
C LEU A 918 15.40 -4.98 6.24
N ARG A 919 15.34 -4.13 7.27
CA ARG A 919 14.25 -3.16 7.50
C ARG A 919 14.35 -1.89 6.66
N TYR A 920 15.58 -1.48 6.31
CA TYR A 920 15.93 -0.20 5.66
C TYR A 920 17.00 -0.33 4.54
N PRO A 921 16.87 -1.24 3.55
CA PRO A 921 17.89 -1.41 2.50
C PRO A 921 18.09 -0.17 1.61
N GLU A 922 17.14 0.78 1.60
CA GLU A 922 17.27 2.07 0.92
C GLU A 922 18.43 2.92 1.45
N VAL A 923 18.91 2.66 2.68
CA VAL A 923 20.11 3.30 3.26
C VAL A 923 21.41 2.75 2.65
N GLN A 924 21.35 1.61 1.94
CA GLN A 924 22.45 1.02 1.17
C GLN A 924 23.72 0.76 1.99
N VAL A 925 23.59 0.21 3.20
CA VAL A 925 24.69 -0.03 4.16
C VAL A 925 25.95 -0.71 3.56
N PRO A 926 25.87 -1.75 2.69
CA PRO A 926 27.08 -2.32 2.06
C PRO A 926 27.89 -1.31 1.23
N TYR A 927 27.23 -0.34 0.61
CA TYR A 927 27.88 0.73 -0.16
C TYR A 927 28.52 1.82 0.73
N LYS A 928 28.44 1.69 2.07
CA LYS A 928 29.16 2.50 3.05
C LYS A 928 30.50 1.88 3.47
N GLY A 929 30.88 0.74 2.89
CA GLY A 929 32.15 0.04 3.16
C GLY A 929 32.06 -1.04 4.24
N VAL A 930 30.85 -1.41 4.69
CA VAL A 930 30.64 -2.52 5.64
C VAL A 930 30.75 -3.85 4.91
N SER A 931 31.56 -4.77 5.43
CA SER A 931 31.66 -6.13 4.87
C SER A 931 30.50 -7.00 5.36
N LEU A 932 29.62 -7.42 4.44
CA LEU A 932 28.54 -8.36 4.75
C LEU A 932 29.09 -9.72 5.24
N ASN A 933 30.24 -10.15 4.73
CA ASN A 933 30.85 -11.42 5.14
C ASN A 933 31.24 -11.39 6.62
N ASP A 934 31.80 -10.27 7.09
CA ASP A 934 32.25 -10.09 8.47
C ASP A 934 31.02 -10.06 9.42
N LEU A 935 29.95 -9.34 9.03
CA LEU A 935 28.68 -9.38 9.78
C LEU A 935 28.10 -10.81 9.86
N LEU A 936 28.15 -11.57 8.75
CA LEU A 936 27.65 -12.95 8.73
C LEU A 936 28.51 -13.90 9.58
N ALA A 937 29.83 -13.70 9.62
CA ALA A 937 30.74 -14.45 10.48
C ALA A 937 30.47 -14.14 11.97
N TRP A 938 30.55 -12.87 12.36
CA TRP A 938 30.33 -12.42 13.74
C TRP A 938 28.97 -12.84 14.30
N ASN A 939 27.92 -12.79 13.48
CA ASN A 939 26.58 -13.24 13.86
C ASN A 939 26.54 -14.75 14.20
N LEU A 940 27.34 -15.58 13.53
CA LEU A 940 27.42 -17.04 13.79
C LEU A 940 28.42 -17.39 14.89
N GLU A 941 29.47 -16.60 15.08
CA GLU A 941 30.55 -16.83 16.05
C GLU A 941 30.17 -16.38 17.47
N GLU A 942 29.48 -15.24 17.61
CA GLU A 942 28.89 -14.76 18.86
C GLU A 942 27.36 -14.96 18.83
N PRO A 943 26.81 -16.13 19.23
CA PRO A 943 25.38 -16.39 19.18
C PRO A 943 24.57 -15.52 20.18
N PRO A 944 23.25 -15.34 19.97
CA PRO A 944 22.42 -14.50 20.82
C PRO A 944 22.41 -14.92 22.29
N THR A 945 22.54 -13.94 23.17
CA THR A 945 22.50 -14.10 24.63
C THR A 945 21.12 -13.81 25.23
N ILE A 946 20.88 -14.17 26.50
CA ILE A 946 19.62 -13.84 27.20
C ILE A 946 19.36 -12.32 27.25
N TYR A 947 20.42 -11.50 27.27
CA TYR A 947 20.31 -10.04 27.12
C TYR A 947 19.68 -9.65 25.78
N GLU A 948 20.07 -10.30 24.68
CA GLU A 948 19.50 -10.03 23.36
C GLU A 948 18.07 -10.58 23.21
N PHE A 949 17.74 -11.72 23.82
CA PHE A 949 16.36 -12.22 23.86
C PHE A 949 15.44 -11.31 24.70
N HIS A 950 15.92 -10.81 25.86
CA HIS A 950 15.27 -9.75 26.65
C HIS A 950 14.98 -8.52 25.79
N ARG A 951 16.01 -7.95 25.16
CA ARG A 951 15.87 -6.82 24.23
C ARG A 951 14.81 -7.08 23.17
N ASN A 952 14.89 -8.22 22.49
CA ASN A 952 14.01 -8.52 21.37
C ASN A 952 12.53 -8.62 21.80
N ALA A 953 12.26 -9.17 22.99
CA ALA A 953 10.92 -9.20 23.59
C ALA A 953 10.46 -7.81 24.07
N ALA A 954 11.32 -7.06 24.76
CA ALA A 954 11.01 -5.71 25.26
C ALA A 954 10.78 -4.70 24.11
N ILE A 955 11.52 -4.82 23.01
CA ILE A 955 11.33 -4.00 21.82
C ILE A 955 10.04 -4.40 21.09
N GLN A 956 9.71 -5.69 21.04
CA GLN A 956 8.41 -6.14 20.50
C GLN A 956 7.22 -5.56 21.31
N GLU A 957 7.35 -5.45 22.63
CA GLU A 957 6.32 -4.82 23.49
C GLU A 957 6.13 -3.32 23.19
N LEU A 958 7.21 -2.60 22.82
CA LEU A 958 7.21 -1.14 22.65
C LEU A 958 6.97 -0.66 21.21
N GLN A 959 7.55 -1.31 20.19
CA GLN A 959 7.43 -0.90 18.78
C GLN A 959 6.79 -1.98 17.87
N GLY A 960 6.41 -3.13 18.42
CA GLY A 960 5.66 -4.20 17.75
C GLY A 960 6.51 -5.25 17.02
N ASN A 961 7.73 -4.91 16.57
CA ASN A 961 8.56 -5.78 15.73
C ASN A 961 9.73 -6.47 16.44
N ARG A 962 10.20 -7.61 15.88
CA ARG A 962 11.33 -8.41 16.37
C ARG A 962 12.48 -8.45 15.37
N ASN A 963 13.70 -8.61 15.87
CA ASN A 963 14.89 -8.86 15.07
C ASN A 963 15.02 -10.38 14.77
N PRO A 964 14.80 -10.82 13.51
CA PRO A 964 14.77 -12.23 13.17
C PRO A 964 16.16 -12.91 13.22
N PHE A 965 17.25 -12.15 13.36
CA PHE A 965 18.60 -12.70 13.50
C PHE A 965 18.97 -12.99 14.96
N ILE A 966 18.29 -12.34 15.92
CA ILE A 966 18.28 -12.77 17.33
C ILE A 966 17.47 -14.06 17.45
N ASP A 967 16.30 -14.13 16.81
CA ASP A 967 15.45 -15.32 16.86
C ASP A 967 15.94 -16.53 16.05
N PHE A 968 16.60 -16.29 14.91
CA PHE A 968 17.05 -17.33 14.00
C PHE A 968 18.42 -16.95 13.42
N THR A 969 19.49 -17.18 14.18
CA THR A 969 20.86 -16.74 13.84
C THR A 969 21.32 -17.20 12.44
N LYS A 970 20.95 -18.42 12.02
CA LYS A 970 21.26 -18.98 10.68
C LYS A 970 20.37 -18.44 9.54
N LEU A 971 19.39 -17.58 9.82
CA LEU A 971 18.57 -16.96 8.78
C LEU A 971 19.41 -16.02 7.91
N ALA A 972 20.35 -15.28 8.50
CA ALA A 972 21.13 -14.27 7.78
C ALA A 972 21.90 -14.86 6.58
N THR A 973 22.43 -16.09 6.69
CA THR A 973 23.11 -16.79 5.59
C THR A 973 22.17 -17.39 4.54
N LYS A 974 20.85 -17.28 4.72
CA LYS A 974 19.81 -17.73 3.77
C LYS A 974 19.13 -16.57 3.03
N LEU A 975 19.41 -15.31 3.38
CA LEU A 975 18.82 -14.14 2.74
C LEU A 975 19.72 -13.58 1.64
N ASP A 976 19.11 -13.08 0.56
CA ASP A 976 19.80 -12.27 -0.44
C ASP A 976 19.75 -10.79 -0.03
N PHE A 977 20.88 -10.27 0.47
CA PHE A 977 21.08 -8.84 0.74
C PHE A 977 21.58 -8.05 -0.50
N GLY A 978 21.60 -8.70 -1.68
CA GLY A 978 21.90 -8.10 -2.97
C GLY A 978 20.74 -7.25 -3.55
N ARG A 979 20.87 -6.88 -4.83
CA ARG A 979 19.89 -6.07 -5.57
C ARG A 979 19.15 -6.87 -6.64
#